data_AF-A0A9D6NDZ5-F1
#
_entry.id   AF-A0A9D6NDZ5-F1
#
_cell.length_a   1.000
_cell.length_b   1.000
_cell.length_c   1.000
_cell.angle_alpha   90.00
_cell.angle_beta   90.00
_cell.angle_gamma   90.00
#
_symmetry.space_group_name_H-M   'P 1'
#
loop_
_entity.id
_entity.type
_entity.pdbx_description
1 polymer ?
#
loop_
_entity_poly.entity_id
_entity_poly.type
_entity_poly.pdbx_seq_one_letter_code
_entity_poly.pdbx_strand_id
1 'polypeptide(L)'
;MLSLLWLWCTVGLMWGVGFLWVRRILRETNPFLAIGLPLPVTMLVLLGLSNLLSPWASHRNAWIAALLLLAGSGAVMLVRAAPPPSMEWPPLRRIHCLLLAGGLAGAYFAMHTRGLSGPEDDYWIHFPVIAMIGRGWFPPLNPFFPELTLHGHFGRDYLLAVLARVSRGDIMLATWVFNHTLQVSAFSLACGMGLRWGKTAAAGVLLPLFLFFGISTGSRVGLMDTYDNNNLLVYVCLLALLALIGDALEHRDLHRYLGVGALLGVYAGVYETHFVLAAGCLFLSPLALAWCRKARPEPGALRAVALALLLAAGVALLQVGPIRDLALRSAGIEQVDQVDYDDAYQAQRVSLKFPKAQLFQIKLGRDAYRRLSYVYEGKLFSELLKATDQGGYTYIWSPRVLMMHWLAVYLGIPAILVLARQRNLMGLLFWLFGCAGYLVPALVDFGPVHENEYFRWEFAAAFGFAGALALALAGLWTGSGRGGRTGLLLVGLLTLWGGERKLNRELIAVQKAPPEQRALLLNPLYPDSQRWFLAQKALRMTLADLLLCEWLRERLGPQDTMLTNLDGREHWDVFRESTIVGIAGARSVGHQSPPPWMPDGIAPFFRTPNWTVFWQHLDDRALPATGASWLYVQGDRALVERLESVGRLEKSFEVEGNLRAAFRVPPRTSPPAPAGLRVTRVVLPDSEWLQSEVAYPLAVVLQNDSRARVSWEGLLGLELLPLRPIPTGEPEPLSLWVRLDLAPGESQAVPFWLVPPLVEEEYSLGWFLESPQRPLPSPATTLSYSFLEKAGRLEIVRDELLRREGLTVHGVLQVAGEFRVRGPLTLGWRIWDLEEKRHHTPYGFDGSLPLELEIEAGDVKDIPYVATLPEPAERYRLDFFLRSRSGLESKLERR
;
A
#
# COMPACT_ATOMS: atom_id res chain seq x y z
N MET A 1 -16.53 -18.02 -18.78
CA MET A 1 -16.53 -19.41 -18.26
C MET A 1 -15.20 -20.14 -18.46
N LEU A 2 -14.62 -20.19 -19.67
CA LEU A 2 -13.35 -20.91 -19.91
C LEU A 2 -12.18 -20.40 -19.04
N SER A 3 -12.00 -19.08 -18.89
CA SER A 3 -10.94 -18.51 -18.04
C SER A 3 -11.04 -18.93 -16.57
N LEU A 4 -12.27 -18.99 -16.05
CA LEU A 4 -12.54 -19.44 -14.68
C LEU A 4 -12.20 -20.92 -14.50
N LEU A 5 -12.55 -21.76 -15.48
CA LEU A 5 -12.23 -23.19 -15.46
C LEU A 5 -10.71 -23.41 -15.42
N TRP A 6 -9.95 -22.75 -16.28
CA TRP A 6 -8.49 -22.87 -16.32
C TRP A 6 -7.82 -22.41 -15.03
N LEU A 7 -8.33 -21.34 -14.42
CA LEU A 7 -7.86 -20.84 -13.14
C LEU A 7 -8.09 -21.88 -12.03
N TRP A 8 -9.30 -22.44 -11.93
CA TRP A 8 -9.60 -23.53 -10.98
C TRP A 8 -8.79 -24.79 -11.23
N CYS A 9 -8.54 -25.16 -12.50
CA CYS A 9 -7.67 -26.29 -12.83
C CYS A 9 -6.23 -26.05 -12.37
N THR A 10 -5.72 -24.82 -12.48
CA THR A 10 -4.36 -24.47 -12.05
C THR A 10 -4.23 -24.50 -10.53
N VAL A 11 -5.17 -23.88 -9.82
CA VAL A 11 -5.21 -23.94 -8.35
C VAL A 11 -5.42 -25.38 -7.87
N GLY A 12 -6.28 -26.14 -8.54
CA GLY A 12 -6.53 -27.55 -8.27
C GLY A 12 -5.29 -28.43 -8.51
N LEU A 13 -4.50 -28.15 -9.54
CA LEU A 13 -3.22 -28.80 -9.78
C LEU A 13 -2.23 -28.49 -8.64
N MET A 14 -2.10 -27.21 -8.26
CA MET A 14 -1.22 -26.80 -7.17
C MET A 14 -1.60 -27.48 -5.84
N TRP A 15 -2.89 -27.50 -5.52
CA TRP A 15 -3.41 -28.19 -4.36
C TRP A 15 -3.19 -29.71 -4.46
N GLY A 16 -3.47 -30.32 -5.60
CA GLY A 16 -3.33 -31.77 -5.81
C GLY A 16 -1.89 -32.25 -5.66
N VAL A 17 -0.92 -31.55 -6.25
CA VAL A 17 0.51 -31.87 -6.06
C VAL A 17 0.93 -31.66 -4.61
N GLY A 18 0.51 -30.54 -3.99
CA GLY A 18 0.78 -30.28 -2.59
C GLY A 18 0.18 -31.35 -1.67
N PHE A 19 -1.00 -31.87 -2.01
CA PHE A 19 -1.67 -32.92 -1.26
C PHE A 19 -0.86 -34.22 -1.32
N LEU A 20 -0.29 -34.55 -2.48
CA LEU A 20 0.63 -35.68 -2.60
C LEU A 20 1.88 -35.49 -1.75
N TRP A 21 2.48 -34.30 -1.76
CA TRP A 21 3.62 -33.94 -0.90
C TRP A 21 3.29 -34.14 0.59
N VAL A 22 2.22 -33.53 1.06
CA VAL A 22 1.78 -33.60 2.46
C VAL A 22 1.44 -35.04 2.88
N ARG A 23 0.80 -35.82 2.01
CA ARG A 23 0.32 -37.16 2.36
C ARG A 23 1.35 -38.27 2.19
N ARG A 24 2.26 -38.15 1.22
CA ARG A 24 3.25 -39.22 0.93
C ARG A 24 4.65 -38.89 1.45
N ILE A 25 5.07 -37.62 1.49
CA ILE A 25 6.37 -37.22 2.06
C ILE A 25 6.23 -36.87 3.54
N LEU A 26 5.35 -35.92 3.89
CA LEU A 26 5.16 -35.54 5.30
C LEU A 26 4.36 -36.58 6.09
N ARG A 27 3.68 -37.50 5.39
CA ARG A 27 2.84 -38.57 5.96
C ARG A 27 1.78 -38.05 6.94
N GLU A 28 1.27 -36.86 6.69
CA GLU A 28 0.29 -36.20 7.56
C GLU A 28 -1.03 -36.99 7.61
N THR A 29 -1.48 -37.39 8.80
CA THR A 29 -2.70 -38.18 9.02
C THR A 29 -3.91 -37.32 9.42
N ASN A 30 -3.69 -36.10 9.89
CA ASN A 30 -4.75 -35.18 10.27
C ASN A 30 -5.42 -34.62 8.99
N PRO A 31 -6.74 -34.83 8.81
CA PRO A 31 -7.43 -34.42 7.58
C PRO A 31 -7.44 -32.90 7.37
N PHE A 32 -7.50 -32.10 8.44
CA PHE A 32 -7.52 -30.64 8.32
C PHE A 32 -6.15 -30.09 7.89
N LEU A 33 -5.05 -30.64 8.42
CA LEU A 33 -3.70 -30.30 7.96
C LEU A 33 -3.46 -30.80 6.53
N ALA A 34 -3.95 -32.01 6.21
CA ALA A 34 -3.89 -32.56 4.86
C ALA A 34 -4.63 -31.70 3.82
N ILE A 35 -5.70 -31.00 4.21
CA ILE A 35 -6.45 -30.09 3.33
C ILE A 35 -5.79 -28.71 3.26
N GLY A 36 -5.29 -28.19 4.39
CA GLY A 36 -4.82 -26.81 4.51
C GLY A 36 -3.35 -26.57 4.15
N LEU A 37 -2.45 -27.53 4.36
CA LEU A 37 -1.01 -27.41 4.02
C LEU A 37 -0.69 -27.40 2.51
N PRO A 38 -1.38 -28.16 1.65
CA PRO A 38 -0.99 -28.31 0.25
C PRO A 38 -0.77 -27.01 -0.51
N LEU A 39 -1.74 -26.09 -0.42
CA LEU A 39 -1.73 -24.86 -1.22
C LEU A 39 -0.57 -23.92 -0.85
N PRO A 40 -0.38 -23.51 0.42
CA PRO A 40 0.72 -22.62 0.78
C PRO A 40 2.10 -23.25 0.55
N VAL A 41 2.26 -24.55 0.78
CA VAL A 41 3.54 -25.25 0.50
C VAL A 41 3.84 -25.20 -1.00
N THR A 42 2.87 -25.56 -1.84
CA THR A 42 3.06 -25.53 -3.29
C THR A 42 3.30 -24.12 -3.80
N MET A 43 2.62 -23.10 -3.26
CA MET A 43 2.84 -21.70 -3.62
C MET A 43 4.27 -21.25 -3.31
N LEU A 44 4.78 -21.58 -2.11
CA LEU A 44 6.17 -21.27 -1.74
C LEU A 44 7.17 -22.02 -2.64
N VAL A 45 6.95 -23.31 -2.90
CA VAL A 45 7.83 -24.07 -3.82
C VAL A 45 7.82 -23.44 -5.21
N LEU A 46 6.64 -23.12 -5.73
CA LEU A 46 6.50 -22.54 -7.06
C LEU A 46 7.15 -21.15 -7.15
N LEU A 47 6.94 -20.31 -6.14
CA LEU A 47 7.58 -19.00 -6.03
C LEU A 47 9.11 -19.13 -6.00
N GLY A 48 9.63 -20.05 -5.17
CA GLY A 48 11.06 -20.28 -5.02
C GLY A 48 11.71 -20.80 -6.30
N LEU A 49 11.07 -21.77 -6.97
CA LEU A 49 11.55 -22.29 -8.25
C LEU A 49 11.55 -21.22 -9.34
N SER A 50 10.50 -20.41 -9.42
CA SER A 50 10.42 -19.35 -10.42
C SER A 50 11.46 -18.26 -10.20
N ASN A 51 11.73 -17.90 -8.95
CA ASN A 51 12.79 -16.97 -8.60
C ASN A 51 14.18 -17.55 -8.90
N LEU A 52 14.39 -18.85 -8.68
CA LEU A 52 15.66 -19.51 -8.99
C LEU A 52 15.92 -19.60 -10.51
N LEU A 53 14.86 -19.77 -11.30
CA LEU A 53 14.94 -19.92 -12.76
C LEU A 53 14.93 -18.58 -13.51
N SER A 54 14.45 -17.49 -12.89
CA SER A 54 14.31 -16.19 -13.55
C SER A 54 15.63 -15.54 -14.03
N PRO A 55 16.82 -15.82 -13.46
CA PRO A 55 18.08 -15.36 -14.06
C PRO A 55 18.43 -16.05 -15.39
N TRP A 56 17.84 -17.22 -15.66
CA TRP A 56 18.23 -18.12 -16.76
C TRP A 56 17.19 -18.17 -17.88
N ALA A 57 15.98 -17.68 -17.61
CA ALA A 57 14.86 -17.73 -18.54
C ALA A 57 13.99 -16.49 -18.35
N SER A 58 13.27 -16.09 -19.41
CA SER A 58 12.23 -15.07 -19.27
C SER A 58 11.26 -15.47 -18.16
N HIS A 59 10.69 -14.52 -17.44
CA HIS A 59 9.77 -14.80 -16.32
C HIS A 59 8.67 -15.78 -16.71
N ARG A 60 8.09 -15.60 -17.90
CA ARG A 60 7.11 -16.55 -18.47
C ARG A 60 7.64 -17.98 -18.52
N ASN A 61 8.86 -18.17 -19.04
CA ASN A 61 9.46 -19.49 -19.19
C ASN A 61 9.89 -20.08 -17.85
N ALA A 62 10.41 -19.27 -16.93
CA ALA A 62 10.73 -19.67 -15.56
C ALA A 62 9.50 -20.24 -14.84
N TRP A 63 8.34 -19.59 -14.99
CA TRP A 63 7.08 -20.09 -14.42
C TRP A 63 6.58 -21.38 -15.04
N ILE A 64 6.57 -21.45 -16.38
CA ILE A 64 6.14 -22.66 -17.08
C ILE A 64 7.03 -23.82 -16.63
N ALA A 65 8.35 -23.60 -16.57
CA ALA A 65 9.30 -24.59 -16.08
C ALA A 65 9.02 -24.96 -14.61
N ALA A 66 8.77 -24.00 -13.72
CA ALA A 66 8.42 -24.26 -12.32
C ALA A 66 7.12 -25.08 -12.19
N LEU A 67 6.09 -24.78 -12.98
CA LEU A 67 4.84 -25.55 -13.03
C LEU A 67 5.05 -26.97 -13.56
N LEU A 68 5.88 -27.13 -14.60
CA LEU A 68 6.22 -28.44 -15.15
C LEU A 68 7.03 -29.28 -14.17
N LEU A 69 7.99 -28.68 -13.46
CA LEU A 69 8.76 -29.33 -12.40
C LEU A 69 7.84 -29.75 -11.24
N LEU A 70 6.90 -28.89 -10.86
CA LEU A 70 5.90 -29.19 -9.84
C LEU A 70 5.00 -30.36 -10.28
N ALA A 71 4.44 -30.31 -11.48
CA ALA A 71 3.60 -31.38 -12.04
C ALA A 71 4.37 -32.71 -12.18
N GLY A 72 5.62 -32.64 -12.66
CA GLY A 72 6.53 -33.77 -12.75
C GLY A 72 6.82 -34.39 -11.39
N SER A 73 7.02 -33.58 -10.35
CA SER A 73 7.18 -34.07 -8.98
C SER A 73 5.95 -34.84 -8.51
N GLY A 74 4.74 -34.32 -8.79
CA GLY A 74 3.48 -35.01 -8.49
C GLY A 74 3.35 -36.35 -9.21
N ALA A 75 3.70 -36.41 -10.50
CA ALA A 75 3.70 -37.65 -11.27
C ALA A 75 4.69 -38.69 -10.73
N VAL A 76 5.92 -38.27 -10.39
CA VAL A 76 6.92 -39.14 -9.76
C VAL A 76 6.39 -39.69 -8.44
N MET A 77 5.75 -38.85 -7.62
CA MET A 77 5.19 -39.29 -6.34
C MET A 77 4.04 -40.28 -6.51
N LEU A 78 3.16 -40.08 -7.51
CA LEU A 78 2.08 -41.02 -7.82
C LEU A 78 2.63 -42.42 -8.12
N VAL A 79 3.75 -42.50 -8.86
CA VAL A 79 4.35 -43.76 -9.31
C VAL A 79 5.26 -44.40 -8.25
N ARG A 80 6.07 -43.61 -7.54
CA ARG A 80 7.21 -44.12 -6.74
C ARG A 80 7.04 -43.98 -5.23
N ALA A 81 6.16 -43.12 -4.74
CA ALA A 81 6.05 -42.90 -3.30
C ALA A 81 5.14 -43.95 -2.65
N ALA A 82 5.49 -44.33 -1.41
CA ALA A 82 4.69 -45.24 -0.60
C ALA A 82 3.22 -44.77 -0.50
N PRO A 83 2.27 -45.71 -0.36
CA PRO A 83 0.87 -45.35 -0.19
C PRO A 83 0.70 -44.44 1.04
N PRO A 84 -0.15 -43.40 0.95
CA PRO A 84 -0.36 -42.49 2.05
C PRO A 84 -1.01 -43.24 3.24
N PRO A 85 -0.66 -42.88 4.49
CA PRO A 85 -1.29 -43.47 5.67
C PRO A 85 -2.79 -43.14 5.71
N SER A 86 -3.63 -43.94 6.37
CA SER A 86 -5.06 -43.60 6.53
C SER A 86 -5.25 -42.24 7.21
N MET A 87 -6.29 -41.49 6.81
CA MET A 87 -6.68 -40.28 7.53
C MET A 87 -7.48 -40.65 8.77
N GLU A 88 -7.18 -39.99 9.88
CA GLU A 88 -7.88 -40.18 11.14
C GLU A 88 -8.73 -38.95 11.44
N TRP A 89 -10.04 -39.07 11.19
CA TRP A 89 -10.95 -37.97 11.48
C TRP A 89 -11.11 -37.81 13.00
N PRO A 90 -10.84 -36.62 13.55
CA PRO A 90 -10.97 -36.39 14.97
C PRO A 90 -12.45 -36.48 15.38
N PRO A 91 -12.75 -36.94 16.61
CA PRO A 91 -14.12 -37.04 17.10
C PRO A 91 -14.68 -35.64 17.41
N LEU A 92 -15.30 -35.02 16.40
CA LEU A 92 -16.01 -33.74 16.54
C LEU A 92 -17.49 -33.97 16.85
N ARG A 93 -18.01 -33.22 17.83
CA ARG A 93 -19.45 -33.19 18.14
C ARG A 93 -20.16 -32.24 17.17
N ARG A 94 -21.47 -32.42 16.98
CA ARG A 94 -22.30 -31.54 16.14
C ARG A 94 -22.07 -30.05 16.41
N ILE A 95 -21.98 -29.66 17.69
CA ILE A 95 -21.72 -28.27 18.07
C ILE A 95 -20.36 -27.76 17.58
N HIS A 96 -19.31 -28.59 17.62
CA HIS A 96 -17.99 -28.21 17.08
C HIS A 96 -18.07 -28.00 15.57
N CYS A 97 -18.75 -28.89 14.85
CA CYS A 97 -18.94 -28.74 13.40
C CYS A 97 -19.74 -27.48 13.06
N LEU A 98 -20.80 -27.17 13.82
CA LEU A 98 -21.58 -25.95 13.64
C LEU A 98 -20.76 -24.69 13.89
N LEU A 99 -19.92 -24.67 14.93
CA LEU A 99 -19.03 -23.54 15.22
C LEU A 99 -17.97 -23.35 14.13
N LEU A 100 -17.38 -24.45 13.63
CA LEU A 100 -16.41 -24.39 12.53
C LEU A 100 -17.06 -23.92 11.22
N ALA A 101 -18.24 -24.46 10.88
CA ALA A 101 -18.97 -24.07 9.68
C ALA A 101 -19.45 -22.61 9.77
N GLY A 102 -20.00 -22.20 10.91
CA GLY A 102 -20.41 -20.81 11.15
C GLY A 102 -19.23 -19.84 11.14
N GLY A 103 -18.10 -20.21 11.74
CA GLY A 103 -16.87 -19.42 11.72
C GLY A 103 -16.31 -19.27 10.31
N LEU A 104 -16.23 -20.35 9.54
CA LEU A 104 -15.78 -20.29 8.15
C LEU A 104 -16.74 -19.46 7.29
N ALA A 105 -18.05 -19.65 7.44
CA ALA A 105 -19.07 -18.89 6.71
C ALA A 105 -19.02 -17.40 7.06
N GLY A 106 -18.83 -17.03 8.33
CA GLY A 106 -18.67 -15.63 8.75
C GLY A 106 -17.39 -15.01 8.17
N ALA A 107 -16.26 -15.73 8.25
CA ALA A 107 -14.99 -15.25 7.71
C ALA A 107 -15.04 -15.11 6.19
N TYR A 108 -15.72 -16.03 5.51
CA TYR A 108 -15.98 -15.96 4.08
C TYR A 108 -16.88 -14.77 3.74
N PHE A 109 -18.00 -14.60 4.46
CA PHE A 109 -18.93 -13.51 4.25
C PHE A 109 -18.23 -12.16 4.34
N ALA A 110 -17.46 -11.91 5.41
CA ALA A 110 -16.72 -10.66 5.58
C ALA A 110 -15.78 -10.36 4.42
N MET A 111 -14.95 -11.34 4.04
CA MET A 111 -13.98 -11.19 2.95
C MET A 111 -14.68 -10.99 1.59
N HIS A 112 -15.73 -11.78 1.33
CA HIS A 112 -16.49 -11.73 0.09
C HIS A 112 -17.23 -10.40 -0.08
N THR A 113 -17.95 -9.94 0.95
CA THR A 113 -18.64 -8.66 0.91
C THR A 113 -17.65 -7.51 0.76
N ARG A 114 -16.48 -7.58 1.44
CA ARG A 114 -15.46 -6.54 1.32
C ARG A 114 -14.84 -6.47 -0.08
N GLY A 115 -14.58 -7.62 -0.71
CA GLY A 115 -14.07 -7.65 -2.09
C GLY A 115 -15.08 -7.20 -3.16
N LEU A 116 -16.38 -7.22 -2.83
CA LEU A 116 -17.43 -6.70 -3.72
C LEU A 116 -17.78 -5.23 -3.44
N SER A 117 -17.50 -4.72 -2.24
CA SER A 117 -17.87 -3.35 -1.84
C SER A 117 -16.95 -2.26 -2.38
N GLY A 118 -15.70 -2.60 -2.75
CA GLY A 118 -14.74 -1.65 -3.30
C GLY A 118 -13.33 -2.23 -3.43
N PRO A 119 -12.38 -1.45 -3.99
CA PRO A 119 -10.97 -1.82 -4.02
C PRO A 119 -10.38 -2.03 -2.62
N GLU A 120 -9.31 -2.83 -2.52
CA GLU A 120 -8.46 -2.97 -1.32
C GLU A 120 -7.65 -1.69 -1.06
N ASP A 121 -7.11 -1.49 0.14
CA ASP A 121 -6.51 -0.20 0.54
C ASP A 121 -5.25 0.13 -0.28
N ASP A 122 -4.40 -0.87 -0.53
CA ASP A 122 -3.19 -0.75 -1.36
C ASP A 122 -3.45 -1.12 -2.83
N TYR A 123 -4.71 -1.12 -3.28
CA TYR A 123 -5.09 -1.43 -4.67
C TYR A 123 -4.31 -0.58 -5.68
N TRP A 124 -4.09 0.69 -5.33
CA TRP A 124 -3.49 1.69 -6.20
C TRP A 124 -2.06 1.31 -6.65
N ILE A 125 -1.28 0.62 -5.79
CA ILE A 125 0.07 0.16 -6.14
C ILE A 125 0.07 -1.28 -6.66
N HIS A 126 -0.65 -2.19 -6.00
CA HIS A 126 -0.55 -3.62 -6.33
C HIS A 126 -1.20 -3.97 -7.66
N PHE A 127 -2.34 -3.36 -8.01
CA PHE A 127 -3.03 -3.66 -9.26
C PHE A 127 -2.16 -3.39 -10.49
N PRO A 128 -1.53 -2.20 -10.65
CA PRO A 128 -0.62 -1.96 -11.75
C PRO A 128 0.68 -2.78 -11.66
N VAL A 129 1.24 -3.04 -10.46
CA VAL A 129 2.42 -3.92 -10.30
C VAL A 129 2.13 -5.34 -10.82
N ILE A 130 0.98 -5.93 -10.46
CA ILE A 130 0.56 -7.25 -10.94
C ILE A 130 0.49 -7.26 -12.47
N ALA A 131 -0.06 -6.21 -13.07
CA ALA A 131 -0.16 -6.09 -14.52
C ALA A 131 1.22 -6.01 -15.19
N MET A 132 2.12 -5.19 -14.66
CA MET A 132 3.50 -5.04 -15.13
C MET A 132 4.28 -6.36 -15.06
N ILE A 133 4.23 -7.05 -13.91
CA ILE A 133 4.80 -8.39 -13.75
C ILE A 133 4.20 -9.37 -14.78
N GLY A 134 2.88 -9.27 -15.00
CA GLY A 134 2.14 -10.00 -16.02
C GLY A 134 2.70 -9.80 -17.43
N ARG A 135 3.27 -8.63 -17.74
CA ARG A 135 3.95 -8.31 -19.01
C ARG A 135 5.44 -8.68 -19.02
N GLY A 136 6.00 -9.13 -17.91
CA GLY A 136 7.40 -9.60 -17.82
C GLY A 136 8.36 -8.61 -17.14
N TRP A 137 7.85 -7.57 -16.49
CA TRP A 137 8.64 -6.64 -15.69
C TRP A 137 8.91 -7.24 -14.31
N PHE A 138 10.06 -7.88 -14.16
CA PHE A 138 10.56 -8.33 -12.87
C PHE A 138 12.10 -8.25 -12.82
N PRO A 139 12.72 -7.68 -11.77
CA PRO A 139 12.10 -7.18 -10.53
C PRO A 139 11.08 -6.05 -10.78
N PRO A 140 10.04 -5.92 -9.93
CA PRO A 140 8.98 -4.96 -10.17
C PRO A 140 9.55 -3.53 -10.08
N LEU A 141 9.12 -2.67 -11.00
CA LEU A 141 9.36 -1.24 -10.95
C LEU A 141 8.20 -0.55 -10.23
N ASN A 142 8.42 0.66 -9.73
CA ASN A 142 7.32 1.45 -9.21
C ASN A 142 6.39 1.85 -10.38
N PRO A 143 5.08 1.59 -10.29
CA PRO A 143 4.16 1.86 -11.41
C PRO A 143 3.98 3.34 -11.74
N PHE A 144 4.38 4.25 -10.84
CA PHE A 144 4.30 5.71 -10.99
C PHE A 144 5.69 6.36 -11.10
N PHE A 145 6.75 5.65 -10.71
CA PHE A 145 8.16 6.04 -10.84
C PHE A 145 8.93 4.94 -11.58
N PRO A 146 8.73 4.79 -12.90
CA PRO A 146 9.21 3.64 -13.66
C PRO A 146 10.73 3.50 -13.73
N GLU A 147 11.47 4.54 -13.37
CA GLU A 147 12.92 4.55 -13.18
C GLU A 147 13.36 3.85 -11.88
N LEU A 148 12.46 3.70 -10.91
CA LEU A 148 12.75 3.11 -9.62
C LEU A 148 12.35 1.63 -9.56
N THR A 149 13.29 0.81 -9.08
CA THR A 149 12.99 -0.57 -8.71
C THR A 149 12.33 -0.60 -7.34
N LEU A 150 11.22 -1.33 -7.20
CA LEU A 150 10.58 -1.54 -5.91
C LEU A 150 11.35 -2.61 -5.12
N HIS A 151 11.74 -2.27 -3.90
CA HIS A 151 12.42 -3.16 -2.99
C HIS A 151 11.49 -3.82 -1.97
N GLY A 152 10.17 -3.72 -2.08
CA GLY A 152 9.21 -4.37 -1.17
C GLY A 152 8.93 -5.86 -1.45
N HIS A 153 7.94 -6.42 -0.76
CA HIS A 153 7.50 -7.80 -0.95
C HIS A 153 6.53 -7.92 -2.14
N PHE A 154 6.88 -8.76 -3.11
CA PHE A 154 6.10 -8.95 -4.34
C PHE A 154 5.65 -10.40 -4.54
N GLY A 155 5.86 -11.30 -3.57
CA GLY A 155 5.50 -12.71 -3.70
C GLY A 155 4.01 -12.94 -4.01
N ARG A 156 3.11 -12.17 -3.39
CA ARG A 156 1.67 -12.18 -3.71
C ARG A 156 1.42 -11.71 -5.15
N ASP A 157 1.94 -10.54 -5.49
CA ASP A 157 1.68 -9.91 -6.78
C ASP A 157 2.22 -10.76 -7.92
N TYR A 158 3.35 -11.41 -7.69
CA TYR A 158 3.97 -12.34 -8.61
C TYR A 158 3.10 -13.59 -8.83
N LEU A 159 2.55 -14.19 -7.77
CA LEU A 159 1.59 -15.30 -7.88
C LEU A 159 0.30 -14.87 -8.58
N LEU A 160 -0.24 -13.69 -8.26
CA LEU A 160 -1.44 -13.15 -8.90
C LEU A 160 -1.21 -12.87 -10.39
N ALA A 161 -0.06 -12.32 -10.78
CA ALA A 161 0.28 -12.09 -12.17
C ALA A 161 0.33 -13.39 -12.98
N VAL A 162 0.81 -14.47 -12.37
CA VAL A 162 0.84 -15.81 -12.98
C VAL A 162 -0.55 -16.38 -13.14
N LEU A 163 -1.36 -16.33 -12.08
CA LEU A 163 -2.73 -16.80 -12.12
C LEU A 163 -3.57 -16.00 -13.11
N ALA A 164 -3.37 -14.69 -13.17
CA ALA A 164 -4.04 -13.80 -14.12
C ALA A 164 -3.70 -14.16 -15.57
N ARG A 165 -2.48 -14.62 -15.88
CA ARG A 165 -2.13 -15.07 -17.24
C ARG A 165 -2.99 -16.25 -17.69
N VAL A 166 -3.31 -17.17 -16.78
CA VAL A 166 -4.17 -18.33 -17.07
C VAL A 166 -5.63 -17.91 -17.30
N SER A 167 -6.05 -16.78 -16.72
CA SER A 167 -7.38 -16.17 -16.92
C SER A 167 -7.44 -15.09 -18.01
N ARG A 168 -6.53 -15.11 -19.01
CA ARG A 168 -6.42 -14.11 -20.09
C ARG A 168 -6.11 -12.67 -19.62
N GLY A 169 -5.39 -12.55 -18.50
CA GLY A 169 -5.00 -11.28 -17.93
C GLY A 169 -6.04 -10.64 -17.02
N ASP A 170 -7.05 -11.41 -16.58
CA ASP A 170 -8.07 -10.95 -15.62
C ASP A 170 -7.54 -11.07 -14.19
N ILE A 171 -7.01 -9.96 -13.70
CA ILE A 171 -6.38 -9.83 -12.38
C ILE A 171 -7.41 -9.94 -11.26
N MET A 172 -8.58 -9.31 -11.40
CA MET A 172 -9.60 -9.33 -10.35
C MET A 172 -10.13 -10.74 -10.10
N LEU A 173 -10.41 -11.49 -11.19
CA LEU A 173 -10.83 -12.87 -11.07
C LEU A 173 -9.77 -13.74 -10.40
N ALA A 174 -8.50 -13.53 -10.74
CA ALA A 174 -7.37 -14.21 -10.10
C ALA A 174 -7.32 -13.90 -8.60
N THR A 175 -7.40 -12.62 -8.21
CA THR A 175 -7.40 -12.17 -6.80
C THR A 175 -8.52 -12.80 -5.99
N TRP A 176 -9.74 -12.84 -6.55
CA TRP A 176 -10.90 -13.43 -5.87
C TRP A 176 -10.72 -14.93 -5.60
N VAL A 177 -10.41 -15.72 -6.65
CA VAL A 177 -10.19 -17.17 -6.49
C VAL A 177 -9.01 -17.45 -5.57
N PHE A 178 -7.94 -16.66 -5.69
CA PHE A 178 -6.77 -16.76 -4.84
C PHE A 178 -7.15 -16.57 -3.36
N ASN A 179 -7.76 -15.44 -3.00
CA ASN A 179 -8.14 -15.17 -1.61
C ASN A 179 -9.14 -16.20 -1.06
N HIS A 180 -10.08 -16.69 -1.87
CA HIS A 180 -11.02 -17.74 -1.48
C HIS A 180 -10.33 -19.03 -1.06
N THR A 181 -9.39 -19.47 -1.89
CA THR A 181 -8.67 -20.72 -1.66
C THR A 181 -7.69 -20.61 -0.49
N LEU A 182 -7.08 -19.44 -0.30
CA LEU A 182 -6.24 -19.16 0.86
C LEU A 182 -7.03 -19.11 2.17
N GLN A 183 -8.23 -18.53 2.18
CA GLN A 183 -9.08 -18.41 3.38
C GLN A 183 -9.46 -19.79 3.92
N VAL A 184 -9.93 -20.68 3.04
CA VAL A 184 -10.28 -22.06 3.38
C VAL A 184 -9.05 -22.83 3.85
N SER A 185 -7.89 -22.62 3.20
CA SER A 185 -6.63 -23.27 3.58
C SER A 185 -6.16 -22.83 4.96
N ALA A 186 -6.17 -21.52 5.24
CA ALA A 186 -5.77 -20.94 6.53
C ALA A 186 -6.68 -21.39 7.67
N PHE A 187 -8.00 -21.40 7.46
CA PHE A 187 -8.96 -21.86 8.46
C PHE A 187 -8.78 -23.36 8.76
N SER A 188 -8.58 -24.17 7.71
CA SER A 188 -8.32 -25.61 7.83
C SER A 188 -6.99 -25.88 8.55
N LEU A 189 -5.93 -25.13 8.22
CA LEU A 189 -4.65 -25.19 8.91
C LEU A 189 -4.79 -24.90 10.40
N ALA A 190 -5.43 -23.78 10.76
CA ALA A 190 -5.65 -23.41 12.15
C ALA A 190 -6.44 -24.48 12.92
N CYS A 191 -7.49 -25.05 12.32
CA CYS A 191 -8.23 -26.17 12.91
C CYS A 191 -7.32 -27.40 13.14
N GLY A 192 -6.58 -27.79 12.11
CA GLY A 192 -5.65 -28.93 12.16
C GLY A 192 -4.55 -28.77 13.20
N MET A 193 -3.96 -27.57 13.30
CA MET A 193 -2.96 -27.23 14.31
C MET A 193 -3.54 -27.33 15.73
N GLY A 194 -4.75 -26.82 15.94
CA GLY A 194 -5.44 -26.89 17.23
C GLY A 194 -5.69 -28.33 17.66
N LEU A 195 -6.12 -29.19 16.73
CA LEU A 195 -6.36 -30.60 16.98
C LEU A 195 -5.08 -31.38 17.27
N ARG A 196 -4.02 -31.17 16.47
CA ARG A 196 -2.75 -31.90 16.59
C ARG A 196 -2.01 -31.54 17.88
N TRP A 197 -1.79 -30.26 18.13
CA TRP A 197 -0.96 -29.81 19.26
C TRP A 197 -1.76 -29.46 20.51
N GLY A 198 -3.00 -28.99 20.36
CA GLY A 198 -3.91 -28.76 21.48
C GLY A 198 -4.59 -30.03 22.00
N LYS A 199 -4.53 -31.14 21.24
CA LYS A 199 -5.01 -32.50 21.62
C LYS A 199 -6.47 -32.57 22.08
N THR A 200 -7.29 -31.57 21.75
CA THR A 200 -8.68 -31.46 22.18
C THR A 200 -9.54 -30.90 21.05
N ALA A 201 -10.80 -31.30 21.00
CA ALA A 201 -11.76 -30.73 20.05
C ALA A 201 -11.98 -29.22 20.30
N ALA A 202 -11.90 -28.78 21.57
CA ALA A 202 -11.97 -27.37 21.93
C ALA A 202 -10.82 -26.56 21.28
N ALA A 203 -9.60 -27.07 21.28
CA ALA A 203 -8.47 -26.41 20.61
C ALA A 203 -8.67 -26.30 19.10
N GLY A 204 -9.20 -27.36 18.46
CA GLY A 204 -9.55 -27.36 17.05
C GLY A 204 -10.59 -26.32 16.65
N VAL A 205 -11.49 -25.95 17.57
CA VAL A 205 -12.51 -24.91 17.35
C VAL A 205 -12.00 -23.53 17.73
N LEU A 206 -11.36 -23.39 18.89
CA LEU A 206 -10.95 -22.08 19.42
C LEU A 206 -9.83 -21.46 18.60
N LEU A 207 -8.85 -22.24 18.12
CA LEU A 207 -7.73 -21.69 17.37
C LEU A 207 -8.16 -20.96 16.08
N PRO A 208 -8.91 -21.56 15.15
CA PRO A 208 -9.38 -20.82 13.97
C PRO A 208 -10.29 -19.65 14.36
N LEU A 209 -11.19 -19.80 15.35
CA LEU A 209 -12.05 -18.68 15.75
C LEU A 209 -11.25 -17.49 16.29
N PHE A 210 -10.22 -17.72 17.10
CA PHE A 210 -9.41 -16.65 17.66
C PHE A 210 -8.54 -15.96 16.61
N LEU A 211 -7.96 -16.72 15.68
CA LEU A 211 -7.16 -16.13 14.61
C LEU A 211 -8.02 -15.32 13.63
N PHE A 212 -9.24 -15.77 13.34
CA PHE A 212 -10.12 -15.08 12.39
C PHE A 212 -10.96 -13.95 13.01
N PHE A 213 -11.28 -14.01 14.30
CA PHE A 213 -12.22 -13.07 14.94
C PHE A 213 -11.71 -12.47 16.26
N GLY A 214 -10.69 -13.07 16.88
CA GLY A 214 -10.18 -12.69 18.21
C GLY A 214 -9.00 -11.71 18.19
N ILE A 215 -8.39 -11.48 17.02
CA ILE A 215 -7.39 -10.42 16.85
C ILE A 215 -8.15 -9.11 16.70
N SER A 216 -7.88 -8.14 17.58
CA SER A 216 -8.38 -6.78 17.42
C SER A 216 -7.23 -5.84 17.73
N THR A 217 -6.73 -5.18 16.69
CA THR A 217 -5.58 -4.28 16.77
C THR A 217 -5.79 -3.14 15.80
N GLY A 218 -5.88 -1.92 16.34
CA GLY A 218 -6.45 -0.77 15.64
C GLY A 218 -7.80 -1.10 15.00
N SER A 219 -8.03 -0.52 13.83
CA SER A 219 -9.25 -0.74 13.05
C SER A 219 -9.35 -2.13 12.42
N ARG A 220 -8.32 -3.00 12.57
CA ARG A 220 -8.29 -4.33 11.94
C ARG A 220 -8.75 -5.43 12.88
N VAL A 221 -9.41 -6.42 12.29
CA VAL A 221 -9.97 -7.54 13.02
C VAL A 221 -9.70 -8.90 12.36
N GLY A 222 -8.78 -9.66 12.93
CA GLY A 222 -8.57 -11.06 12.55
C GLY A 222 -8.14 -11.29 11.11
N LEU A 223 -7.98 -12.57 10.77
CA LEU A 223 -7.68 -12.99 9.39
C LEU A 223 -8.88 -12.85 8.43
N MET A 224 -10.09 -12.59 8.91
CA MET A 224 -11.20 -12.30 8.00
C MET A 224 -11.10 -10.91 7.34
N ASP A 225 -10.34 -10.00 7.95
CA ASP A 225 -10.17 -8.61 7.53
C ASP A 225 -8.83 -8.39 6.78
N THR A 226 -8.11 -9.48 6.44
CA THR A 226 -6.82 -9.39 5.73
C THR A 226 -6.95 -9.20 4.21
N TYR A 227 -8.18 -9.07 3.69
CA TYR A 227 -8.40 -8.66 2.30
C TYR A 227 -7.83 -7.26 2.04
N ASP A 228 -8.18 -6.29 2.88
CA ASP A 228 -7.80 -4.88 2.71
C ASP A 228 -6.31 -4.61 2.87
N ASN A 229 -5.60 -5.49 3.56
CA ASN A 229 -4.18 -5.34 3.88
C ASN A 229 -3.30 -6.32 3.08
N ASN A 230 -3.88 -7.03 2.08
CA ASN A 230 -3.15 -7.95 1.20
C ASN A 230 -2.35 -9.08 1.87
N ASN A 231 -2.69 -9.39 3.13
CA ASN A 231 -1.85 -10.21 3.99
C ASN A 231 -2.34 -11.65 4.18
N LEU A 232 -3.41 -12.06 3.51
CA LEU A 232 -3.92 -13.43 3.69
C LEU A 232 -2.88 -14.50 3.27
N LEU A 233 -2.13 -14.25 2.18
CA LEU A 233 -1.00 -15.09 1.77
C LEU A 233 0.10 -15.13 2.84
N VAL A 234 0.39 -13.99 3.46
CA VAL A 234 1.40 -13.87 4.51
C VAL A 234 1.05 -14.80 5.68
N TYR A 235 -0.18 -14.75 6.18
CA TYR A 235 -0.60 -15.53 7.34
C TYR A 235 -0.85 -17.00 7.04
N VAL A 236 -1.34 -17.37 5.86
CA VAL A 236 -1.51 -18.80 5.50
C VAL A 236 -0.16 -19.49 5.33
N CYS A 237 0.82 -18.82 4.72
CA CYS A 237 2.19 -19.32 4.64
C CYS A 237 2.85 -19.36 6.02
N LEU A 238 2.65 -18.36 6.88
CA LEU A 238 3.12 -18.38 8.26
C LEU A 238 2.55 -19.57 9.05
N LEU A 239 1.24 -19.82 8.98
CA LEU A 239 0.60 -20.95 9.64
C LEU A 239 1.17 -22.28 9.14
N ALA A 240 1.39 -22.41 7.83
CA ALA A 240 2.05 -23.58 7.25
C ALA A 240 3.48 -23.74 7.79
N LEU A 241 4.28 -22.67 7.83
CA LEU A 241 5.63 -22.68 8.37
C LEU A 241 5.65 -23.06 9.86
N LEU A 242 4.77 -22.49 10.69
CA LEU A 242 4.65 -22.85 12.10
C LEU A 242 4.27 -24.31 12.28
N ALA A 243 3.33 -24.83 11.49
CA ALA A 243 2.96 -26.25 11.51
C ALA A 243 4.14 -27.15 11.12
N LEU A 244 4.90 -26.79 10.08
CA LEU A 244 6.08 -27.55 9.64
C LEU A 244 7.25 -27.46 10.64
N ILE A 245 7.43 -26.32 11.31
CA ILE A 245 8.38 -26.18 12.42
C ILE A 245 7.99 -27.14 13.56
N GLY A 246 6.71 -27.14 13.96
CA GLY A 246 6.19 -28.05 14.97
C GLY A 246 6.41 -29.53 14.59
N ASP A 247 6.16 -29.86 13.33
CA ASP A 247 6.36 -31.21 12.78
C ASP A 247 7.84 -31.64 12.76
N ALA A 248 8.74 -30.74 12.34
CA ALA A 248 10.18 -30.98 12.34
C ALA A 248 10.74 -31.17 13.77
N LEU A 249 10.22 -30.44 14.76
CA LEU A 249 10.59 -30.59 16.17
C LEU A 249 10.11 -31.92 16.77
N GLU A 250 8.96 -32.43 16.34
CA GLU A 250 8.42 -33.71 16.80
C GLU A 250 9.23 -34.90 16.28
N HIS A 251 9.52 -34.91 14.97
CA HIS A 251 10.17 -36.03 14.29
C HIS A 251 11.71 -35.96 14.30
N ARG A 252 12.27 -34.75 14.38
CA ARG A 252 13.72 -34.47 14.49
C ARG A 252 14.56 -34.92 13.29
N ASP A 253 13.95 -35.02 12.13
CA ASP A 253 14.64 -35.38 10.90
C ASP A 253 15.32 -34.16 10.25
N LEU A 254 16.61 -34.28 9.91
CA LEU A 254 17.37 -33.18 9.27
C LEU A 254 16.69 -32.68 7.98
N HIS A 255 16.17 -33.58 7.15
CA HIS A 255 15.52 -33.21 5.89
C HIS A 255 14.27 -32.33 6.09
N ARG A 256 13.53 -32.51 7.20
CA ARG A 256 12.38 -31.66 7.54
C ARG A 256 12.84 -30.25 7.93
N TYR A 257 13.91 -30.14 8.73
CA TYR A 257 14.51 -28.84 9.05
C TYR A 257 15.02 -28.12 7.81
N LEU A 258 15.71 -28.82 6.90
CA LEU A 258 16.17 -28.22 5.64
C LEU A 258 14.99 -27.79 4.76
N GLY A 259 13.93 -28.60 4.68
CA GLY A 259 12.69 -28.22 3.98
C GLY A 259 12.04 -26.96 4.56
N VAL A 260 11.92 -26.88 5.89
CA VAL A 260 11.45 -25.68 6.59
C VAL A 260 12.36 -24.49 6.31
N GLY A 261 13.68 -24.66 6.36
CA GLY A 261 14.66 -23.61 6.07
C GLY A 261 14.52 -23.07 4.65
N ALA A 262 14.40 -23.95 3.65
CA ALA A 262 14.19 -23.54 2.27
C ALA A 262 12.87 -22.77 2.08
N LEU A 263 11.76 -23.29 2.62
CA LEU A 263 10.45 -22.63 2.51
C LEU A 263 10.41 -21.30 3.28
N LEU A 264 11.03 -21.24 4.45
CA LEU A 264 11.18 -20.01 5.22
C LEU A 264 12.02 -18.98 4.45
N GLY A 265 13.09 -19.41 3.79
CA GLY A 265 13.87 -18.54 2.90
C GLY A 265 13.00 -17.95 1.79
N VAL A 266 12.21 -18.77 1.09
CA VAL A 266 11.27 -18.28 0.04
C VAL A 266 10.20 -17.34 0.61
N TYR A 267 9.78 -17.58 1.85
CA TYR A 267 8.81 -16.73 2.52
C TYR A 267 9.32 -15.29 2.74
N ALA A 268 10.64 -15.05 2.72
CA ALA A 268 11.18 -13.70 2.70
C ALA A 268 10.63 -12.86 1.55
N GLY A 269 10.54 -13.42 0.33
CA GLY A 269 9.96 -12.70 -0.82
C GLY A 269 8.43 -12.56 -0.76
N VAL A 270 7.76 -13.26 0.16
CA VAL A 270 6.33 -13.06 0.46
C VAL A 270 6.14 -11.94 1.47
N TYR A 271 6.94 -11.93 2.55
CA TYR A 271 6.86 -10.91 3.60
C TYR A 271 8.07 -10.96 4.54
N GLU A 272 8.93 -9.94 4.48
CA GLU A 272 10.24 -9.94 5.13
C GLU A 272 10.14 -9.79 6.65
N THR A 273 9.22 -8.94 7.12
CA THR A 273 9.03 -8.72 8.56
C THR A 273 8.62 -10.01 9.26
N HIS A 274 7.70 -10.77 8.65
CA HIS A 274 7.24 -12.05 9.18
C HIS A 274 8.25 -13.16 8.98
N PHE A 275 9.08 -13.10 7.92
CA PHE A 275 10.24 -13.98 7.79
C PHE A 275 11.18 -13.83 8.98
N VAL A 276 11.56 -12.60 9.36
CA VAL A 276 12.47 -12.37 10.50
C VAL A 276 11.85 -12.89 11.80
N LEU A 277 10.57 -12.64 12.03
CA LEU A 277 9.84 -13.15 13.21
C LEU A 277 9.80 -14.69 13.23
N ALA A 278 9.48 -15.33 12.11
CA ALA A 278 9.43 -16.78 11.99
C ALA A 278 10.83 -17.43 12.14
N ALA A 279 11.88 -16.79 11.62
CA ALA A 279 13.26 -17.19 11.84
C ALA A 279 13.64 -17.11 13.32
N GLY A 280 13.23 -16.05 14.02
CA GLY A 280 13.36 -15.92 15.47
C GLY A 280 12.64 -17.05 16.24
N CYS A 281 11.42 -17.40 15.82
CA CYS A 281 10.70 -18.55 16.40
C CYS A 281 11.44 -19.87 16.18
N LEU A 282 11.95 -20.12 14.96
CA LEU A 282 12.73 -21.31 14.65
C LEU A 282 14.00 -21.37 15.50
N PHE A 283 14.71 -20.24 15.65
CA PHE A 283 15.90 -20.13 16.51
C PHE A 283 15.61 -20.48 17.97
N LEU A 284 14.50 -20.00 18.53
CA LEU A 284 14.11 -20.26 19.93
C LEU A 284 13.41 -21.61 20.14
N SER A 285 13.02 -22.29 19.06
CA SER A 285 12.24 -23.52 19.13
C SER A 285 12.92 -24.69 19.87
N PRO A 286 14.25 -24.90 19.83
CA PRO A 286 14.90 -25.95 20.62
C PRO A 286 14.76 -25.74 22.13
N LEU A 287 14.73 -24.47 22.58
CA LEU A 287 14.53 -24.12 23.99
C LEU A 287 13.09 -24.40 24.41
N ALA A 288 12.11 -24.02 23.59
CA ALA A 288 10.70 -24.33 23.83
C ALA A 288 10.46 -25.84 23.89
N LEU A 289 11.09 -26.61 22.98
CA LEU A 289 11.01 -28.07 22.97
C LEU A 289 11.66 -28.69 24.22
N ALA A 290 12.86 -28.22 24.60
CA ALA A 290 13.58 -28.64 25.79
C ALA A 290 12.74 -28.43 27.06
N TRP A 291 12.11 -27.26 27.18
CA TRP A 291 11.16 -26.94 28.25
C TRP A 291 9.98 -27.93 28.27
N CYS A 292 9.32 -28.14 27.12
CA CYS A 292 8.17 -29.04 27.03
C CYS A 292 8.51 -30.49 27.39
N ARG A 293 9.74 -30.94 27.09
CA ARG A 293 10.20 -32.30 27.38
C ARG A 293 10.90 -32.46 28.73
N LYS A 294 11.10 -31.37 29.49
CA LYS A 294 11.95 -31.35 30.70
C LYS A 294 13.36 -31.93 30.43
N ALA A 295 13.89 -31.63 29.27
CA ALA A 295 15.19 -32.11 28.80
C ALA A 295 16.10 -30.93 28.48
N ARG A 296 17.41 -31.18 28.31
CA ARG A 296 18.31 -30.18 27.72
C ARG A 296 18.10 -30.12 26.20
N PRO A 297 18.38 -28.97 25.55
CA PRO A 297 18.39 -28.89 24.11
C PRO A 297 19.39 -29.90 23.54
N GLU A 298 18.93 -30.74 22.61
CA GLU A 298 19.79 -31.74 21.98
C GLU A 298 20.74 -31.07 20.98
N PRO A 299 22.06 -31.35 21.01
CA PRO A 299 23.03 -30.74 20.09
C PRO A 299 22.67 -30.97 18.62
N GLY A 300 22.09 -32.12 18.28
CA GLY A 300 21.63 -32.43 16.92
C GLY A 300 20.50 -31.51 16.45
N ALA A 301 19.53 -31.19 17.32
CA ALA A 301 18.45 -30.26 17.00
C ALA A 301 18.97 -28.82 16.84
N LEU A 302 19.91 -28.40 17.70
CA LEU A 302 20.57 -27.09 17.55
C LEU A 302 21.32 -26.98 16.21
N ARG A 303 22.07 -28.02 15.83
CA ARG A 303 22.75 -28.08 14.52
C ARG A 303 21.77 -28.04 13.36
N ALA A 304 20.68 -28.81 13.43
CA ALA A 304 19.66 -28.84 12.38
C ALA A 304 18.95 -27.48 12.22
N VAL A 305 18.62 -26.81 13.32
CA VAL A 305 18.07 -25.44 13.32
C VAL A 305 19.07 -24.44 12.73
N ALA A 306 20.34 -24.51 13.13
CA ALA A 306 21.38 -23.63 12.57
C ALA A 306 21.52 -23.81 11.05
N LEU A 307 21.55 -25.05 10.56
CA LEU A 307 21.59 -25.35 9.13
C LEU A 307 20.33 -24.85 8.40
N ALA A 308 19.14 -25.01 9.00
CA ALA A 308 17.90 -24.51 8.44
C ALA A 308 17.89 -22.98 8.34
N LEU A 309 18.39 -22.26 9.35
CA LEU A 309 18.50 -20.80 9.33
C LEU A 309 19.53 -20.32 8.32
N LEU A 310 20.67 -21.00 8.18
CA LEU A 310 21.67 -20.70 7.15
C LEU A 310 21.08 -20.88 5.75
N LEU A 311 20.33 -21.98 5.53
CA LEU A 311 19.65 -22.21 4.26
C LEU A 311 18.57 -21.15 4.00
N ALA A 312 17.78 -20.79 5.02
CA ALA A 312 16.77 -19.76 4.91
C ALA A 312 17.38 -18.40 4.53
N ALA A 313 18.46 -18.00 5.20
CA ALA A 313 19.19 -16.79 4.87
C ALA A 313 19.78 -16.84 3.46
N GLY A 314 20.42 -17.95 3.07
CA GLY A 314 20.97 -18.12 1.72
C GLY A 314 19.90 -18.00 0.64
N VAL A 315 18.75 -18.66 0.82
CA VAL A 315 17.61 -18.59 -0.12
C VAL A 315 16.99 -17.19 -0.13
N ALA A 316 16.89 -16.50 1.01
CA ALA A 316 16.40 -15.12 1.09
C ALA A 316 17.31 -14.14 0.34
N LEU A 317 18.64 -14.31 0.43
CA LEU A 317 19.62 -13.47 -0.28
C LEU A 317 19.60 -13.67 -1.80
N LEU A 318 19.17 -14.84 -2.28
CA LEU A 318 19.01 -15.11 -3.72
C LEU A 318 17.75 -14.47 -4.31
N GLN A 319 16.80 -14.06 -3.47
CA GLN A 319 15.59 -13.39 -3.91
C GLN A 319 15.81 -11.88 -4.07
N VAL A 320 14.96 -11.25 -4.86
CA VAL A 320 14.85 -9.79 -4.87
C VAL A 320 14.17 -9.36 -3.56
N GLY A 321 14.36 -8.10 -3.11
CA GLY A 321 13.64 -7.52 -1.98
C GLY A 321 14.56 -6.90 -0.92
N PRO A 322 14.01 -6.49 0.24
CA PRO A 322 14.70 -5.72 1.27
C PRO A 322 15.91 -6.45 1.85
N ILE A 323 15.83 -7.78 2.01
CA ILE A 323 16.91 -8.56 2.64
C ILE A 323 18.16 -8.58 1.76
N ARG A 324 17.98 -8.78 0.44
CA ARG A 324 19.08 -8.72 -0.52
C ARG A 324 19.64 -7.31 -0.61
N ASP A 325 18.76 -6.31 -0.70
CA ASP A 325 19.17 -4.89 -0.73
C ASP A 325 20.03 -4.52 0.49
N LEU A 326 19.57 -4.83 1.71
CA LEU A 326 20.34 -4.62 2.94
C LEU A 326 21.69 -5.34 2.93
N ALA A 327 21.74 -6.57 2.40
CA ALA A 327 22.98 -7.33 2.30
C ALA A 327 23.96 -6.73 1.28
N LEU A 328 23.48 -6.29 0.12
CA LEU A 328 24.32 -5.65 -0.91
C LEU A 328 24.88 -4.31 -0.43
N ARG A 329 24.06 -3.50 0.24
CA ARG A 329 24.50 -2.23 0.84
C ARG A 329 25.48 -2.43 1.99
N SER A 330 25.21 -3.39 2.88
CA SER A 330 26.14 -3.69 4.00
C SER A 330 27.48 -4.27 3.52
N ALA A 331 27.51 -4.94 2.36
CA ALA A 331 28.74 -5.40 1.72
C ALA A 331 29.49 -4.31 0.94
N GLY A 332 28.94 -3.10 0.83
CA GLY A 332 29.51 -1.99 0.04
C GLY A 332 29.44 -2.22 -1.47
N ILE A 333 28.61 -3.16 -1.95
CA ILE A 333 28.42 -3.45 -3.38
C ILE A 333 27.51 -2.40 -4.02
N GLU A 334 26.49 -1.95 -3.28
CA GLU A 334 25.63 -0.84 -3.67
C GLU A 334 25.95 0.38 -2.80
N GLN A 335 26.34 1.49 -3.43
CA GLN A 335 26.64 2.75 -2.75
C GLN A 335 25.37 3.58 -2.63
N VAL A 336 24.70 3.45 -1.48
CA VAL A 336 23.64 4.36 -1.06
C VAL A 336 24.09 4.90 0.29
N ASP A 337 24.67 6.10 0.29
CA ASP A 337 25.29 6.70 1.49
C ASP A 337 24.28 6.86 2.63
N GLN A 338 23.04 7.23 2.32
CA GLN A 338 21.89 7.24 3.23
C GLN A 338 20.59 6.95 2.46
N VAL A 339 19.69 6.17 3.06
CA VAL A 339 18.31 6.04 2.56
C VAL A 339 17.56 7.28 3.03
N ASP A 340 17.27 8.19 2.10
CA ASP A 340 16.47 9.38 2.37
C ASP A 340 14.97 9.06 2.39
N TYR A 341 14.14 10.10 2.50
CA TYR A 341 12.70 9.94 2.56
C TYR A 341 12.12 9.44 1.23
N ASP A 342 12.64 9.91 0.08
CA ASP A 342 12.12 9.56 -1.24
C ASP A 342 12.48 8.14 -1.63
N ASP A 343 13.72 7.70 -1.38
CA ASP A 343 14.15 6.32 -1.55
C ASP A 343 13.32 5.37 -0.65
N ALA A 344 13.02 5.78 0.58
CA ALA A 344 12.21 4.99 1.49
C ALA A 344 10.74 4.90 1.02
N TYR A 345 10.21 5.99 0.45
CA TYR A 345 8.81 6.09 0.05
C TYR A 345 8.53 5.49 -1.34
N GLN A 346 9.32 5.88 -2.34
CA GLN A 346 9.12 5.52 -3.74
C GLN A 346 9.75 4.17 -4.09
N ALA A 347 10.96 3.89 -3.60
CA ALA A 347 11.65 2.62 -3.86
C ALA A 347 11.42 1.56 -2.75
N GLN A 348 10.73 1.93 -1.66
CA GLN A 348 10.47 1.06 -0.50
C GLN A 348 11.77 0.54 0.16
N ARG A 349 12.82 1.36 0.14
CA ARG A 349 14.09 1.01 0.79
C ARG A 349 13.96 1.12 2.31
N VAL A 350 14.49 0.13 3.02
CA VAL A 350 14.46 0.07 4.48
C VAL A 350 15.86 0.36 5.03
N SER A 351 15.96 1.07 6.14
CA SER A 351 17.21 1.20 6.90
C SER A 351 17.03 0.55 8.27
N LEU A 352 18.09 -0.03 8.84
CA LEU A 352 18.01 -0.68 10.15
C LEU A 352 19.04 -0.05 11.08
N LYS A 353 18.59 0.47 12.22
CA LYS A 353 19.47 0.85 13.34
C LYS A 353 19.04 0.15 14.62
N PHE A 354 20.00 -0.49 15.27
CA PHE A 354 19.80 -1.15 16.56
C PHE A 354 21.02 -0.89 17.46
N PRO A 355 20.83 -0.48 18.73
CA PRO A 355 19.55 -0.16 19.36
C PRO A 355 18.92 1.12 18.79
N LYS A 356 17.59 1.17 18.78
CA LYS A 356 16.81 2.39 18.48
C LYS A 356 17.10 3.48 19.52
N ALA A 357 17.11 4.74 19.09
CA ALA A 357 17.34 5.88 20.00
C ALA A 357 16.20 6.02 21.05
N GLN A 358 14.94 5.92 20.61
CA GLN A 358 13.75 5.92 21.48
C GLN A 358 13.38 4.48 21.90
N LEU A 359 14.22 3.87 22.75
CA LEU A 359 14.00 2.51 23.24
C LEU A 359 12.62 2.34 23.90
N PHE A 360 11.97 1.22 23.56
CA PHE A 360 10.63 0.84 24.00
C PHE A 360 9.50 1.78 23.57
N GLN A 361 9.74 2.60 22.55
CA GLN A 361 8.75 3.51 21.99
C GLN A 361 8.48 3.19 20.51
N ILE A 362 7.22 3.32 20.11
CA ILE A 362 6.77 3.27 18.72
C ILE A 362 6.32 4.65 18.28
N LYS A 363 6.53 5.00 17.00
CA LYS A 363 6.18 6.30 16.44
C LYS A 363 4.71 6.30 16.02
N LEU A 364 3.82 6.80 16.88
CA LEU A 364 2.40 6.93 16.57
C LEU A 364 2.17 8.08 15.58
N GLY A 365 1.28 7.90 14.60
CA GLY A 365 0.90 8.94 13.65
C GLY A 365 0.05 10.05 14.30
N ARG A 366 -0.10 11.19 13.59
CA ARG A 366 -1.03 12.27 13.96
C ARG A 366 -2.50 11.84 13.78
N ASP A 367 -3.44 12.57 14.40
CA ASP A 367 -4.84 12.19 14.68
C ASP A 367 -5.70 11.61 13.53
N ALA A 368 -5.32 11.71 12.25
CA ALA A 368 -5.99 11.03 11.12
C ALA A 368 -6.11 9.51 11.32
N TYR A 369 -5.10 8.94 11.99
CA TYR A 369 -4.94 7.52 12.17
C TYR A 369 -5.18 7.14 13.63
N ARG A 370 -6.35 7.51 14.19
CA ARG A 370 -6.83 6.91 15.45
C ARG A 370 -7.02 5.40 15.23
N ARG A 371 -5.95 4.64 15.40
CA ARG A 371 -5.91 3.16 15.31
C ARG A 371 -6.30 2.58 16.65
N LEU A 372 -7.53 2.86 17.07
CA LEU A 372 -8.10 2.23 18.26
C LEU A 372 -8.62 0.85 17.92
N SER A 373 -8.51 -0.09 18.87
CA SER A 373 -9.14 -1.39 18.71
C SER A 373 -10.62 -1.21 18.40
N TYR A 374 -11.10 -1.95 17.40
CA TYR A 374 -12.48 -1.94 16.92
C TYR A 374 -13.53 -2.15 18.04
N VAL A 375 -13.13 -2.76 19.16
CA VAL A 375 -13.98 -2.91 20.35
C VAL A 375 -14.30 -1.56 21.00
N TYR A 376 -13.34 -0.64 21.05
CA TYR A 376 -13.47 0.66 21.70
C TYR A 376 -14.25 1.70 20.89
N GLU A 377 -14.50 1.47 19.61
CA GLU A 377 -15.28 2.41 18.77
C GLU A 377 -16.78 2.49 19.16
N GLY A 378 -17.19 1.85 20.26
CA GLY A 378 -18.59 1.63 20.63
C GLY A 378 -19.09 2.66 21.63
N LYS A 379 -20.42 2.84 21.70
CA LYS A 379 -21.05 3.72 22.70
C LYS A 379 -20.64 3.40 24.14
N LEU A 380 -20.34 2.13 24.44
CA LEU A 380 -19.91 1.71 25.78
C LEU A 380 -18.58 2.34 26.23
N PHE A 381 -17.72 2.71 25.28
CA PHE A 381 -16.37 3.21 25.54
C PHE A 381 -16.18 4.66 25.08
N SER A 382 -17.27 5.39 24.76
CA SER A 382 -17.20 6.73 24.17
C SER A 382 -16.43 7.75 25.02
N GLU A 383 -16.53 7.64 26.35
CA GLU A 383 -15.80 8.52 27.28
C GLU A 383 -14.29 8.27 27.29
N LEU A 384 -13.83 7.05 26.97
CA LEU A 384 -12.41 6.73 26.84
C LEU A 384 -11.80 7.34 25.57
N LEU A 385 -12.63 7.76 24.60
CA LEU A 385 -12.20 8.33 23.32
C LEU A 385 -11.86 9.83 23.39
N LYS A 386 -12.13 10.49 24.53
CA LYS A 386 -11.99 11.95 24.71
C LYS A 386 -10.56 12.43 24.98
N ALA A 387 -9.59 11.53 25.03
CA ALA A 387 -8.19 11.88 25.30
C ALA A 387 -7.25 11.55 24.14
N THR A 388 -6.48 12.57 23.75
CA THR A 388 -5.16 12.57 23.06
C THR A 388 -5.11 12.58 21.52
N ASP A 389 -4.13 13.18 20.80
CA ASP A 389 -3.28 14.42 20.81
C ASP A 389 -2.00 14.17 19.94
N GLN A 390 -1.64 15.11 19.05
CA GLN A 390 -0.37 15.40 18.31
C GLN A 390 0.56 14.31 17.70
N GLY A 391 0.34 13.01 17.91
CA GLY A 391 1.22 11.93 17.41
C GLY A 391 2.59 11.86 18.10
N GLY A 392 3.54 11.09 17.55
CA GLY A 392 4.94 11.01 18.00
C GLY A 392 5.34 9.71 18.72
N TYR A 393 6.58 9.66 19.20
CA TYR A 393 7.12 8.48 19.90
C TYR A 393 6.42 8.27 21.24
N THR A 394 5.92 7.06 21.44
CA THR A 394 5.10 6.69 22.59
C THR A 394 5.50 5.33 23.13
N TYR A 395 5.61 5.19 24.46
CA TYR A 395 5.93 3.92 25.11
C TYR A 395 4.89 2.83 24.84
N ILE A 396 5.35 1.60 24.60
CA ILE A 396 4.48 0.46 24.25
C ILE A 396 3.48 0.08 25.35
N TRP A 397 3.81 0.32 26.62
CA TRP A 397 2.91 0.10 27.76
C TRP A 397 2.01 1.28 28.09
N SER A 398 2.10 2.39 27.34
CA SER A 398 1.24 3.54 27.56
C SER A 398 -0.22 3.15 27.29
N PRO A 399 -1.20 3.80 27.97
CA PRO A 399 -2.61 3.60 27.68
C PRO A 399 -2.96 3.81 26.19
N ARG A 400 -2.26 4.74 25.51
CA ARG A 400 -2.46 5.01 24.07
C ARG A 400 -2.19 3.78 23.21
N VAL A 401 -1.05 3.12 23.43
CA VAL A 401 -0.68 1.91 22.68
C VAL A 401 -1.56 0.74 23.11
N LEU A 402 -1.82 0.58 24.41
CA LEU A 402 -2.66 -0.51 24.89
C LEU A 402 -4.09 -0.45 24.30
N MET A 403 -4.69 0.74 24.20
CA MET A 403 -6.01 0.94 23.58
C MET A 403 -6.05 0.63 22.08
N MET A 404 -4.89 0.46 21.43
CA MET A 404 -4.86 -0.09 20.08
C MET A 404 -5.23 -1.58 20.08
N HIS A 405 -5.04 -2.31 21.19
CA HIS A 405 -5.23 -3.76 21.26
C HIS A 405 -6.48 -4.17 22.04
N TRP A 406 -6.71 -5.49 22.12
CA TRP A 406 -7.75 -6.08 22.95
C TRP A 406 -7.23 -7.28 23.76
N LEU A 407 -8.14 -8.06 24.34
CA LEU A 407 -7.88 -9.12 25.31
C LEU A 407 -6.79 -10.12 24.91
N ALA A 408 -6.64 -10.45 23.62
CA ALA A 408 -5.57 -11.35 23.18
C ALA A 408 -4.19 -10.88 23.64
N VAL A 409 -3.88 -9.58 23.48
CA VAL A 409 -2.60 -8.99 23.89
C VAL A 409 -2.53 -8.84 25.40
N TYR A 410 -3.60 -8.34 26.04
CA TYR A 410 -3.65 -8.15 27.50
C TYR A 410 -3.44 -9.46 28.26
N LEU A 411 -3.98 -10.56 27.73
CA LEU A 411 -3.87 -11.89 28.31
C LEU A 411 -2.65 -12.67 27.79
N GLY A 412 -1.76 -12.06 27.02
CA GLY A 412 -0.55 -12.69 26.50
C GLY A 412 0.37 -13.23 27.61
N ILE A 413 0.56 -12.46 28.69
CA ILE A 413 1.37 -12.89 29.86
C ILE A 413 0.70 -14.05 30.63
N PRO A 414 -0.60 -13.96 31.01
CA PRO A 414 -1.29 -15.11 31.58
C PRO A 414 -1.27 -16.35 30.67
N ALA A 415 -1.42 -16.18 29.36
CA ALA A 415 -1.41 -17.27 28.40
C ALA A 415 -0.08 -18.04 28.40
N ILE A 416 1.07 -17.36 28.40
CA ILE A 416 2.37 -18.05 28.43
C ILE A 416 2.56 -18.86 29.72
N LEU A 417 2.12 -18.35 30.87
CA LEU A 417 2.22 -19.09 32.13
C LEU A 417 1.42 -20.40 32.08
N VAL A 418 0.21 -20.33 31.51
CA VAL A 418 -0.66 -21.50 31.30
C VAL A 418 -0.04 -22.47 30.30
N LEU A 419 0.43 -21.98 29.16
CA LEU A 419 1.03 -22.81 28.10
C LEU A 419 2.33 -23.47 28.54
N ALA A 420 3.18 -22.76 29.29
CA ALA A 420 4.40 -23.28 29.87
C ALA A 420 4.09 -24.39 30.88
N ARG A 421 3.04 -24.23 31.70
CA ARG A 421 2.56 -25.28 32.62
C ARG A 421 1.98 -26.49 31.89
N GLN A 422 1.20 -26.25 30.84
CA GLN A 422 0.61 -27.29 29.98
C GLN A 422 1.63 -27.95 29.05
N ARG A 423 2.81 -27.34 28.89
CA ARG A 423 3.87 -27.76 27.96
C ARG A 423 3.38 -27.87 26.52
N ASN A 424 2.54 -26.93 26.11
CA ASN A 424 2.00 -26.89 24.75
C ASN A 424 3.01 -26.19 23.82
N LEU A 425 3.78 -26.97 23.06
CA LEU A 425 4.82 -26.47 22.17
C LEU A 425 4.29 -25.42 21.17
N MET A 426 3.19 -25.73 20.49
CA MET A 426 2.64 -24.83 19.47
C MET A 426 2.16 -23.51 20.08
N GLY A 427 1.55 -23.56 21.26
CA GLY A 427 1.19 -22.34 21.98
C GLY A 427 2.39 -21.50 22.40
N LEU A 428 3.51 -22.14 22.79
CA LEU A 428 4.76 -21.42 23.07
C LEU A 428 5.31 -20.75 21.80
N LEU A 429 5.25 -21.40 20.64
CA LEU A 429 5.69 -20.82 19.36
C LEU A 429 4.83 -19.62 18.95
N PHE A 430 3.51 -19.73 19.07
CA PHE A 430 2.60 -18.59 18.84
C PHE A 430 2.91 -17.42 19.78
N TRP A 431 3.17 -17.70 21.06
CA TRP A 431 3.51 -16.67 22.03
C TRP A 431 4.86 -16.01 21.72
N LEU A 432 5.89 -16.78 21.34
CA LEU A 432 7.19 -16.25 20.94
C LEU A 432 7.07 -15.33 19.71
N PHE A 433 6.28 -15.76 18.71
CA PHE A 433 5.99 -14.93 17.54
C PHE A 433 5.32 -13.61 17.94
N GLY A 434 4.29 -13.69 18.79
CA GLY A 434 3.56 -12.52 19.27
C GLY A 434 4.45 -11.55 20.07
N CYS A 435 5.28 -12.09 20.97
CA CYS A 435 6.19 -11.33 21.79
C CYS A 435 7.28 -10.64 20.96
N ALA A 436 7.86 -11.33 19.98
CA ALA A 436 8.83 -10.74 19.06
C ALA A 436 8.17 -9.63 18.20
N GLY A 437 6.97 -9.87 17.68
CA GLY A 437 6.22 -8.86 16.93
C GLY A 437 5.97 -7.58 17.73
N TYR A 438 5.67 -7.72 19.03
CA TYR A 438 5.42 -6.57 19.92
C TYR A 438 6.69 -5.79 20.28
N LEU A 439 7.83 -6.48 20.43
CA LEU A 439 9.07 -5.87 20.91
C LEU A 439 9.95 -5.30 19.81
N VAL A 440 9.99 -5.91 18.62
CA VAL A 440 10.86 -5.48 17.52
C VAL A 440 10.69 -3.99 17.14
N PRO A 441 9.49 -3.45 16.88
CA PRO A 441 9.33 -2.02 16.54
C PRO A 441 9.71 -1.08 17.69
N ALA A 442 9.75 -1.59 18.92
CA ALA A 442 10.14 -0.84 20.10
C ALA A 442 11.68 -0.82 20.29
N LEU A 443 12.41 -1.69 19.59
CA LEU A 443 13.85 -1.90 19.77
C LEU A 443 14.69 -1.54 18.54
N VAL A 444 14.11 -1.64 17.34
CA VAL A 444 14.77 -1.42 16.05
C VAL A 444 14.18 -0.17 15.39
N ASP A 445 15.04 0.68 14.86
CA ASP A 445 14.67 1.81 14.01
C ASP A 445 14.66 1.36 12.54
N PHE A 446 13.52 1.51 11.86
CA PHE A 446 13.31 1.12 10.46
C PHE A 446 13.54 2.26 9.44
N GLY A 447 13.95 3.45 9.89
CA GLY A 447 14.17 4.61 9.04
C GLY A 447 12.96 5.55 8.93
N PRO A 448 13.04 6.59 8.08
CA PRO A 448 12.16 7.75 8.14
C PRO A 448 10.67 7.43 7.91
N VAL A 449 10.37 6.57 6.93
CA VAL A 449 9.00 6.20 6.55
C VAL A 449 8.54 4.94 7.32
N HIS A 450 9.33 3.87 7.29
CA HIS A 450 8.94 2.57 7.83
C HIS A 450 8.78 2.54 9.36
N GLU A 451 9.35 3.50 10.10
CA GLU A 451 9.04 3.71 11.53
C GLU A 451 7.56 4.00 11.80
N ASN A 452 6.88 4.64 10.84
CA ASN A 452 5.44 4.92 10.93
C ASN A 452 4.58 3.69 10.58
N GLU A 453 5.18 2.62 10.04
CA GLU A 453 4.51 1.35 9.72
C GLU A 453 4.47 0.34 10.88
N TYR A 454 4.60 0.80 12.13
CA TYR A 454 4.56 -0.03 13.34
C TYR A 454 3.35 -0.98 13.39
N PHE A 455 2.23 -0.60 12.78
CA PHE A 455 0.98 -1.36 12.83
C PHE A 455 1.08 -2.78 12.25
N ARG A 456 1.96 -3.01 11.26
CA ARG A 456 2.20 -4.36 10.69
C ARG A 456 2.76 -5.31 11.76
N TRP A 457 3.64 -4.79 12.62
CA TRP A 457 4.21 -5.51 13.76
C TRP A 457 3.18 -5.75 14.87
N GLU A 458 2.38 -4.73 15.17
CA GLU A 458 1.34 -4.82 16.21
C GLU A 458 0.24 -5.84 15.86
N PHE A 459 -0.14 -5.92 14.58
CA PHE A 459 -1.07 -6.96 14.12
C PHE A 459 -0.44 -8.35 14.20
N ALA A 460 0.84 -8.50 13.84
CA ALA A 460 1.58 -9.77 14.00
C ALA A 460 1.67 -10.19 15.48
N ALA A 461 1.88 -9.23 16.38
CA ALA A 461 1.86 -9.45 17.82
C ALA A 461 0.52 -10.03 18.28
N ALA A 462 -0.58 -9.37 17.91
CA ALA A 462 -1.92 -9.79 18.27
C ALA A 462 -2.31 -11.14 17.64
N PHE A 463 -1.84 -11.45 16.42
CA PHE A 463 -1.98 -12.77 15.80
C PHE A 463 -1.33 -13.87 16.66
N GLY A 464 -0.06 -13.66 17.05
CA GLY A 464 0.66 -14.61 17.90
C GLY A 464 -0.01 -14.81 19.25
N PHE A 465 -0.38 -13.72 19.92
CA PHE A 465 -1.05 -13.80 21.22
C PHE A 465 -2.46 -14.40 21.15
N ALA A 466 -3.22 -14.16 20.07
CA ALA A 466 -4.54 -14.79 19.88
C ALA A 466 -4.42 -16.32 19.73
N GLY A 467 -3.44 -16.79 18.95
CA GLY A 467 -3.17 -18.23 18.81
C GLY A 467 -2.73 -18.87 20.12
N ALA A 468 -1.86 -18.19 20.88
CA ALA A 468 -1.42 -18.62 22.20
C ALA A 468 -2.60 -18.70 23.20
N LEU A 469 -3.42 -17.66 23.26
CA LEU A 469 -4.58 -17.60 24.16
C LEU A 469 -5.60 -18.70 23.84
N ALA A 470 -5.87 -18.96 22.55
CA ALA A 470 -6.78 -20.02 22.13
C ALA A 470 -6.36 -21.40 22.66
N LEU A 471 -5.07 -21.73 22.53
CA LEU A 471 -4.52 -23.00 23.01
C LEU A 471 -4.47 -23.07 24.54
N ALA A 472 -4.20 -21.95 25.22
CA ALA A 472 -4.22 -21.87 26.67
C ALA A 472 -5.63 -22.15 27.23
N LEU A 473 -6.64 -21.48 26.69
CA LEU A 473 -8.04 -21.65 27.08
C LEU A 473 -8.54 -23.06 26.78
N ALA A 474 -8.18 -23.63 25.63
CA ALA A 474 -8.53 -25.00 25.29
C ALA A 474 -7.95 -26.03 26.28
N GLY A 475 -6.71 -25.84 26.73
CA GLY A 475 -6.10 -26.68 27.74
C GLY A 475 -6.73 -26.52 29.13
N LEU A 476 -7.22 -25.31 29.48
CA LEU A 476 -7.96 -25.09 30.73
C LEU A 476 -9.36 -25.68 30.70
N TRP A 477 -10.00 -25.71 29.52
CA TRP A 477 -11.37 -26.20 29.35
C TRP A 477 -11.57 -27.64 29.81
N THR A 478 -10.59 -28.51 29.53
CA THR A 478 -10.65 -29.94 29.87
C THR A 478 -10.59 -30.18 31.37
N GLY A 479 -9.77 -29.42 32.10
CA GLY A 479 -9.59 -29.56 33.55
C GLY A 479 -10.59 -28.77 34.41
N SER A 480 -11.42 -27.93 33.82
CA SER A 480 -12.31 -27.02 34.56
C SER A 480 -13.67 -27.66 34.90
N GLY A 481 -14.15 -27.40 36.12
CA GLY A 481 -15.55 -27.65 36.50
C GLY A 481 -16.53 -26.71 35.80
N ARG A 482 -17.84 -26.85 36.08
CA ARG A 482 -18.90 -26.07 35.40
C ARG A 482 -18.66 -24.55 35.47
N GLY A 483 -18.41 -24.00 36.66
CA GLY A 483 -18.16 -22.57 36.83
C GLY A 483 -16.91 -22.08 36.09
N GLY A 484 -15.82 -22.84 36.13
CA GLY A 484 -14.60 -22.52 35.36
C GLY A 484 -14.85 -22.52 33.86
N ARG A 485 -15.61 -23.48 33.33
CA ARG A 485 -15.99 -23.51 31.91
C ARG A 485 -16.86 -22.31 31.52
N THR A 486 -17.79 -21.88 32.37
CA THR A 486 -18.56 -20.66 32.14
C THR A 486 -17.64 -19.43 32.06
N GLY A 487 -16.69 -19.29 32.99
CA GLY A 487 -15.70 -18.20 32.94
C GLY A 487 -14.86 -18.22 31.66
N LEU A 488 -14.34 -19.39 31.26
CA LEU A 488 -13.58 -19.54 30.02
C LEU A 488 -14.41 -19.21 28.78
N LEU A 489 -15.69 -19.59 28.76
CA LEU A 489 -16.62 -19.23 27.68
C LEU A 489 -16.80 -17.72 27.60
N LEU A 490 -16.98 -17.03 28.73
CA LEU A 490 -17.09 -15.57 28.77
C LEU A 490 -15.81 -14.89 28.24
N VAL A 491 -14.63 -15.34 28.68
CA VAL A 491 -13.36 -14.84 28.13
C VAL A 491 -13.27 -15.07 26.62
N GLY A 492 -13.70 -16.23 26.14
CA GLY A 492 -13.77 -16.53 24.71
C GLY A 492 -14.67 -15.57 23.96
N LEU A 493 -15.92 -15.40 24.40
CA LEU A 493 -16.88 -14.50 23.78
C LEU A 493 -16.39 -13.05 23.77
N LEU A 494 -15.83 -12.57 24.89
CA LEU A 494 -15.28 -11.22 24.97
C LEU A 494 -14.08 -11.02 24.04
N THR A 495 -13.24 -12.05 23.86
CA THR A 495 -12.10 -11.98 22.92
C THR A 495 -12.59 -11.86 21.48
N LEU A 496 -13.67 -12.59 21.12
CA LEU A 496 -14.25 -12.61 19.77
C LEU A 496 -15.14 -11.39 19.46
N TRP A 497 -15.34 -10.47 20.43
CA TRP A 497 -16.26 -9.35 20.29
C TRP A 497 -15.89 -8.41 19.14
N GLY A 498 -14.61 -8.13 18.93
CA GLY A 498 -14.16 -7.33 17.77
C GLY A 498 -14.63 -7.94 16.45
N GLY A 499 -14.49 -9.27 16.31
CA GLY A 499 -14.93 -10.05 15.15
C GLY A 499 -16.43 -10.01 14.93
N GLU A 500 -17.22 -10.28 15.96
CA GLU A 500 -18.68 -10.19 15.89
C GLU A 500 -19.12 -8.81 15.43
N ARG A 501 -18.55 -7.76 16.02
CA ARG A 501 -18.91 -6.38 15.71
C ARG A 501 -18.57 -6.01 14.26
N LYS A 502 -17.45 -6.50 13.72
CA LYS A 502 -17.05 -6.28 12.32
C LYS A 502 -18.05 -6.95 11.39
N LEU A 503 -18.39 -8.22 11.62
CA LEU A 503 -19.43 -8.93 10.87
C LEU A 503 -20.77 -8.20 10.91
N ASN A 504 -21.19 -7.74 12.08
CA ASN A 504 -22.43 -7.01 12.25
C ASN A 504 -22.43 -5.69 11.47
N ARG A 505 -21.30 -4.96 11.45
CA ARG A 505 -21.18 -3.72 10.64
C ARG A 505 -21.26 -4.02 9.14
N GLU A 506 -20.61 -5.08 8.65
CA GLU A 506 -20.72 -5.51 7.25
C GLU A 506 -22.17 -5.86 6.90
N LEU A 507 -22.87 -6.59 7.77
CA LEU A 507 -24.29 -6.92 7.59
C LEU A 507 -25.15 -5.66 7.51
N ILE A 508 -24.95 -4.71 8.43
CA ILE A 508 -25.66 -3.42 8.44
C ILE A 508 -25.34 -2.62 7.17
N ALA A 509 -24.09 -2.63 6.69
CA ALA A 509 -23.70 -1.95 5.47
C ALA A 509 -24.43 -2.53 4.25
N VAL A 510 -24.50 -3.87 4.14
CA VAL A 510 -25.27 -4.57 3.10
C VAL A 510 -26.77 -4.23 3.18
N GLN A 511 -27.33 -4.19 4.39
CA GLN A 511 -28.74 -3.82 4.61
C GLN A 511 -29.05 -2.36 4.27
N LYS A 512 -28.08 -1.45 4.40
CA LYS A 512 -28.23 -0.03 4.04
C LYS A 512 -27.92 0.24 2.57
N ALA A 513 -27.25 -0.68 1.87
CA ALA A 513 -26.92 -0.52 0.47
C ALA A 513 -28.19 -0.45 -0.41
N PRO A 514 -28.15 0.30 -1.53
CA PRO A 514 -29.22 0.31 -2.54
C PRO A 514 -29.55 -1.10 -3.05
N PRO A 515 -30.78 -1.36 -3.55
CA PRO A 515 -31.22 -2.70 -3.94
C PRO A 515 -30.26 -3.44 -4.91
N GLU A 516 -29.74 -2.74 -5.91
CA GLU A 516 -28.81 -3.31 -6.90
C GLU A 516 -27.46 -3.68 -6.27
N GLN A 517 -26.89 -2.78 -5.45
CA GLN A 517 -25.64 -3.04 -4.75
C GLN A 517 -25.80 -4.15 -3.71
N ARG A 518 -26.95 -4.19 -3.01
CA ARG A 518 -27.26 -5.28 -2.07
C ARG A 518 -27.34 -6.62 -2.76
N ALA A 519 -27.99 -6.70 -3.93
CA ALA A 519 -28.07 -7.91 -4.72
C ALA A 519 -26.68 -8.38 -5.18
N LEU A 520 -25.79 -7.45 -5.52
CA LEU A 520 -24.39 -7.75 -5.82
C LEU A 520 -23.66 -8.32 -4.59
N LEU A 521 -23.71 -7.61 -3.45
CA LEU A 521 -23.00 -7.99 -2.22
C LEU A 521 -23.45 -9.34 -1.64
N LEU A 522 -24.73 -9.70 -1.82
CA LEU A 522 -25.30 -10.98 -1.36
C LEU A 522 -25.13 -12.12 -2.37
N ASN A 523 -24.64 -11.84 -3.58
CA ASN A 523 -24.42 -12.89 -4.57
C ASN A 523 -23.27 -13.79 -4.11
N PRO A 524 -23.46 -15.11 -3.95
CA PRO A 524 -22.38 -16.01 -3.56
C PRO A 524 -21.28 -16.14 -4.63
N LEU A 525 -21.56 -15.70 -5.87
CA LEU A 525 -20.62 -15.69 -6.98
C LEU A 525 -20.11 -14.28 -7.26
N TYR A 526 -18.84 -14.18 -7.64
CA TYR A 526 -18.29 -12.93 -8.13
C TYR A 526 -18.90 -12.53 -9.49
N PRO A 527 -19.10 -11.22 -9.73
CA PRO A 527 -19.45 -10.72 -11.05
C PRO A 527 -18.27 -10.91 -12.02
N ASP A 528 -18.49 -10.64 -13.30
CA ASP A 528 -17.38 -10.38 -14.21
C ASP A 528 -16.62 -9.11 -13.80
N SER A 529 -15.31 -9.09 -14.04
CA SER A 529 -14.43 -8.00 -13.62
C SER A 529 -14.83 -6.65 -14.24
N GLN A 530 -15.31 -6.65 -15.49
CA GLN A 530 -15.83 -5.47 -16.17
C GLN A 530 -17.02 -4.87 -15.41
N ARG A 531 -18.03 -5.68 -15.08
CA ARG A 531 -19.18 -5.26 -14.28
C ARG A 531 -18.78 -4.77 -12.90
N TRP A 532 -17.78 -5.39 -12.28
CA TRP A 532 -17.24 -4.89 -11.02
C TRP A 532 -16.63 -3.50 -11.19
N PHE A 533 -15.73 -3.29 -12.15
CA PHE A 533 -15.12 -1.97 -12.40
C PHE A 533 -16.16 -0.87 -12.62
N LEU A 534 -17.21 -1.16 -13.40
CA LEU A 534 -18.28 -0.21 -13.70
C LEU A 534 -19.21 0.04 -12.49
N ALA A 535 -19.34 -0.92 -11.57
CA ALA A 535 -20.15 -0.78 -10.37
C ALA A 535 -19.43 0.01 -9.25
N GLN A 536 -18.09 0.05 -9.25
CA GLN A 536 -17.33 0.70 -8.21
C GLN A 536 -17.26 2.22 -8.40
N LYS A 537 -18.03 2.96 -7.61
CA LYS A 537 -18.03 4.44 -7.60
C LYS A 537 -16.64 5.03 -7.37
N ALA A 538 -15.84 4.40 -6.50
CA ALA A 538 -14.48 4.86 -6.17
C ALA A 538 -13.53 4.84 -7.38
N LEU A 539 -13.76 3.98 -8.38
CA LEU A 539 -12.90 3.87 -9.56
C LEU A 539 -13.31 4.84 -10.67
N ARG A 540 -14.58 5.32 -10.66
CA ARG A 540 -15.14 6.23 -11.67
C ARG A 540 -14.93 5.76 -13.12
N MET A 541 -14.89 4.45 -13.33
CA MET A 541 -14.65 3.84 -14.65
C MET A 541 -15.93 3.84 -15.49
N THR A 542 -15.79 4.16 -16.76
CA THR A 542 -16.83 4.01 -17.79
C THR A 542 -16.48 2.87 -18.74
N LEU A 543 -17.46 2.43 -19.53
CA LEU A 543 -17.21 1.44 -20.58
C LEU A 543 -16.16 1.93 -21.59
N ALA A 544 -16.15 3.23 -21.89
CA ALA A 544 -15.17 3.83 -22.79
C ALA A 544 -13.73 3.76 -22.23
N ASP A 545 -13.56 3.94 -20.91
CA ASP A 545 -12.25 3.79 -20.27
C ASP A 545 -11.74 2.34 -20.44
N LEU A 546 -12.61 1.34 -20.20
CA LEU A 546 -12.24 -0.08 -20.30
C LEU A 546 -11.84 -0.46 -21.74
N LEU A 547 -12.64 -0.05 -22.74
CA LEU A 547 -12.36 -0.33 -24.14
C LEU A 547 -11.03 0.31 -24.59
N LEU A 548 -10.76 1.55 -24.20
CA LEU A 548 -9.50 2.21 -24.52
C LEU A 548 -8.31 1.52 -23.84
N CYS A 549 -8.45 1.12 -22.57
CA CYS A 549 -7.38 0.41 -21.86
C CYS A 549 -7.06 -0.95 -22.48
N GLU A 550 -8.08 -1.71 -22.90
CA GLU A 550 -7.90 -2.97 -23.62
C GLU A 550 -7.21 -2.75 -24.96
N TRP A 551 -7.63 -1.73 -25.71
CA TRP A 551 -6.99 -1.34 -26.98
C TRP A 551 -5.52 -0.94 -26.80
N LEU A 552 -5.21 -0.18 -25.74
CA LEU A 552 -3.84 0.20 -25.36
C LEU A 552 -3.02 -1.02 -24.97
N ARG A 553 -3.61 -1.97 -24.21
CA ARG A 553 -2.92 -3.18 -23.76
C ARG A 553 -2.28 -3.95 -24.90
N GLU A 554 -2.97 -4.05 -26.03
CA GLU A 554 -2.52 -4.74 -27.25
C GLU A 554 -1.40 -4.01 -28.00
N ARG A 555 -1.25 -2.70 -27.79
CA ARG A 555 -0.37 -1.83 -28.59
C ARG A 555 0.84 -1.30 -27.83
N LEU A 556 0.75 -1.22 -26.51
CA LEU A 556 1.85 -0.79 -25.66
C LEU A 556 3.05 -1.72 -25.83
N GLY A 557 4.17 -1.15 -26.29
CA GLY A 557 5.47 -1.79 -26.26
C GLY A 557 5.93 -2.04 -24.83
N PRO A 558 6.93 -2.91 -24.62
CA PRO A 558 7.47 -3.13 -23.27
C PRO A 558 7.95 -1.82 -22.65
N GLN A 559 8.67 -0.99 -23.43
CA GLN A 559 9.26 0.24 -22.93
C GLN A 559 8.31 1.44 -22.95
N ASP A 560 7.05 1.25 -23.35
CA ASP A 560 6.12 2.35 -23.44
C ASP A 560 5.70 2.83 -22.04
N THR A 561 5.54 4.13 -21.92
CA THR A 561 5.07 4.85 -20.73
C THR A 561 3.85 5.67 -21.11
N MET A 562 3.03 5.97 -20.11
CA MET A 562 1.75 6.64 -20.30
C MET A 562 1.64 7.85 -19.38
N LEU A 563 1.31 9.01 -19.96
CA LEU A 563 0.98 10.22 -19.24
C LEU A 563 -0.54 10.38 -19.23
N THR A 564 -1.14 10.53 -18.05
CA THR A 564 -2.58 10.75 -17.91
C THR A 564 -2.87 12.22 -17.56
N ASN A 565 -4.06 12.72 -17.92
CA ASN A 565 -4.53 14.05 -17.51
C ASN A 565 -5.41 14.04 -16.25
N LEU A 566 -5.41 12.94 -15.50
CA LEU A 566 -6.12 12.82 -14.24
C LEU A 566 -5.38 13.63 -13.16
N ASP A 567 -6.08 14.25 -12.21
CA ASP A 567 -5.42 14.95 -11.08
C ASP A 567 -5.38 14.00 -9.87
N GLY A 568 -4.20 13.50 -9.49
CA GLY A 568 -4.05 12.49 -8.44
C GLY A 568 -4.34 12.99 -7.02
N ARG A 569 -4.64 14.28 -6.82
CA ARG A 569 -4.90 14.83 -5.47
C ARG A 569 -6.23 14.37 -4.89
N GLU A 570 -7.18 14.02 -5.74
CA GLU A 570 -8.41 13.37 -5.28
C GLU A 570 -8.10 11.88 -5.05
N HIS A 571 -8.27 11.37 -3.81
CA HIS A 571 -7.96 9.97 -3.47
C HIS A 571 -8.60 8.95 -4.43
N TRP A 572 -9.74 9.28 -5.02
CA TRP A 572 -10.44 8.45 -6.00
C TRP A 572 -9.83 8.50 -7.41
N ASP A 573 -9.15 9.58 -7.78
CA ASP A 573 -8.50 9.70 -9.09
C ASP A 573 -7.21 8.87 -9.18
N VAL A 574 -6.50 8.67 -8.06
CA VAL A 574 -5.39 7.72 -8.00
C VAL A 574 -5.89 6.30 -8.24
N PHE A 575 -7.01 5.89 -7.65
CA PHE A 575 -7.57 4.58 -7.94
C PHE A 575 -7.95 4.42 -9.41
N ARG A 576 -8.52 5.46 -10.00
CA ARG A 576 -8.85 5.45 -11.43
C ARG A 576 -7.61 5.33 -12.32
N GLU A 577 -6.59 6.14 -12.07
CA GLU A 577 -5.31 6.07 -12.79
C GLU A 577 -4.69 4.68 -12.63
N SER A 578 -4.68 4.13 -11.42
CA SER A 578 -4.21 2.77 -11.13
C SER A 578 -4.97 1.70 -11.90
N THR A 579 -6.30 1.82 -12.00
CA THR A 579 -7.13 0.91 -12.80
C THR A 579 -6.81 1.02 -14.29
N ILE A 580 -6.67 2.24 -14.82
CA ILE A 580 -6.33 2.48 -16.23
C ILE A 580 -4.96 1.87 -16.57
N VAL A 581 -3.94 2.20 -15.77
CA VAL A 581 -2.57 1.73 -15.94
C VAL A 581 -2.50 0.21 -15.75
N GLY A 582 -3.25 -0.36 -14.78
CA GLY A 582 -3.29 -1.80 -14.54
C GLY A 582 -4.04 -2.61 -15.60
N ILE A 583 -5.12 -2.10 -16.20
CA ILE A 583 -5.80 -2.78 -17.31
C ILE A 583 -4.94 -2.71 -18.58
N ALA A 584 -4.39 -1.52 -18.89
CA ALA A 584 -3.49 -1.33 -20.02
C ALA A 584 -2.16 -2.09 -19.83
N GLY A 585 -1.75 -2.32 -18.58
CA GLY A 585 -0.41 -2.79 -18.23
C GLY A 585 0.68 -1.81 -18.66
N ALA A 586 0.41 -0.51 -18.51
CA ALA A 586 1.33 0.57 -18.81
C ALA A 586 2.22 0.89 -17.59
N ARG A 587 3.21 1.75 -17.78
CA ARG A 587 3.92 2.44 -16.71
C ARG A 587 3.48 3.90 -16.71
N SER A 588 3.06 4.44 -15.57
CA SER A 588 2.67 5.84 -15.49
C SER A 588 3.89 6.74 -15.34
N VAL A 589 3.80 7.98 -15.84
CA VAL A 589 4.83 9.02 -15.68
C VAL A 589 4.18 10.36 -15.33
N GLY A 590 4.99 11.31 -14.86
CA GLY A 590 4.53 12.65 -14.50
C GLY A 590 4.07 12.75 -13.04
N HIS A 591 4.66 11.94 -12.17
CA HIS A 591 4.45 11.89 -10.73
C HIS A 591 5.71 12.36 -10.00
N GLN A 592 5.57 13.11 -8.91
CA GLN A 592 6.66 13.48 -7.99
C GLN A 592 6.30 13.09 -6.55
N SER A 593 7.31 12.98 -5.70
CA SER A 593 7.19 12.62 -4.27
C SER A 593 6.25 13.55 -3.49
N PRO A 594 5.54 13.04 -2.46
CA PRO A 594 4.79 13.90 -1.56
C PRO A 594 5.74 14.78 -0.71
N PRO A 595 5.35 16.03 -0.41
CA PRO A 595 6.11 16.95 0.43
C PRO A 595 6.00 16.56 1.91
N PRO A 596 6.90 17.07 2.79
CA PRO A 596 7.06 16.58 4.17
C PRO A 596 5.86 16.88 5.08
N TRP A 597 4.97 17.77 4.66
CA TRP A 597 3.77 18.13 5.42
C TRP A 597 2.61 17.15 5.18
N MET A 598 2.68 16.30 4.14
CA MET A 598 1.71 15.22 3.91
C MET A 598 1.88 14.10 4.95
N PRO A 599 0.79 13.48 5.42
CA PRO A 599 0.89 12.27 6.25
C PRO A 599 1.51 11.10 5.48
N ASP A 600 2.39 10.34 6.16
CA ASP A 600 2.93 9.08 5.65
C ASP A 600 1.81 8.04 5.38
N GLY A 601 1.90 7.29 4.28
CA GLY A 601 1.01 6.16 3.99
C GLY A 601 -0.34 6.54 3.37
N ILE A 602 -0.46 7.74 2.79
CA ILE A 602 -1.54 8.12 1.87
C ILE A 602 -1.01 7.98 0.44
N ALA A 603 -1.85 7.81 -0.56
CA ALA A 603 -1.42 7.85 -1.96
C ALA A 603 -1.56 9.26 -2.60
N PRO A 604 -0.76 10.30 -2.28
CA PRO A 604 -0.77 11.51 -3.09
C PRO A 604 0.58 11.68 -3.76
N PHE A 605 0.74 11.06 -4.93
CA PHE A 605 1.75 11.54 -5.86
C PHE A 605 1.31 12.91 -6.39
N PHE A 606 2.26 13.82 -6.48
CA PHE A 606 2.03 15.14 -7.05
C PHE A 606 2.40 15.12 -8.52
N ARG A 607 2.09 16.21 -9.24
CA ARG A 607 2.42 16.30 -10.66
C ARG A 607 3.76 16.98 -10.84
N THR A 608 4.61 16.41 -11.71
CA THR A 608 5.90 17.02 -12.02
C THR A 608 5.72 18.39 -12.71
N PRO A 609 6.75 19.26 -12.70
CA PRO A 609 6.70 20.52 -13.44
C PRO A 609 6.36 20.32 -14.93
N ASN A 610 6.93 19.29 -15.55
CA ASN A 610 6.67 18.96 -16.95
C ASN A 610 5.22 18.51 -17.21
N TRP A 611 4.63 17.71 -16.32
CA TRP A 611 3.21 17.37 -16.36
C TRP A 611 2.36 18.65 -16.28
N THR A 612 2.69 19.53 -15.34
CA THR A 612 1.96 20.77 -15.06
C THR A 612 1.94 21.70 -16.27
N VAL A 613 3.10 21.94 -16.87
CA VAL A 613 3.23 22.77 -18.06
C VAL A 613 2.42 22.20 -19.23
N PHE A 614 2.56 20.90 -19.50
CA PHE A 614 1.85 20.28 -20.62
C PHE A 614 0.34 20.35 -20.43
N TRP A 615 -0.23 19.95 -19.28
CA TRP A 615 -1.69 19.90 -19.17
C TRP A 615 -2.36 21.26 -18.93
N GLN A 616 -1.66 22.24 -18.36
CA GLN A 616 -2.21 23.59 -18.20
C GLN A 616 -2.17 24.39 -19.51
N HIS A 617 -1.11 24.24 -20.31
CA HIS A 617 -0.84 25.10 -21.46
C HIS A 617 -0.80 24.36 -22.81
N LEU A 618 -0.86 23.02 -22.82
CA LEU A 618 -0.67 22.15 -24.00
C LEU A 618 0.66 22.41 -24.72
N ASP A 619 1.70 22.79 -23.98
CA ASP A 619 3.04 23.05 -24.51
C ASP A 619 3.78 21.72 -24.74
N ASP A 620 3.84 21.29 -26.00
CA ASP A 620 4.45 20.02 -26.43
C ASP A 620 5.95 19.93 -26.15
N ARG A 621 6.60 21.08 -25.90
CA ARG A 621 8.02 21.13 -25.53
C ARG A 621 8.28 20.44 -24.19
N ALA A 622 7.29 20.31 -23.32
CA ALA A 622 7.44 19.64 -22.03
C ALA A 622 7.38 18.09 -22.14
N LEU A 623 6.79 17.54 -23.20
CA LEU A 623 6.57 16.09 -23.34
C LEU A 623 7.85 15.23 -23.39
N PRO A 624 8.94 15.62 -24.08
CA PRO A 624 10.12 14.76 -24.16
C PRO A 624 10.75 14.47 -22.80
N ALA A 625 10.68 15.43 -21.86
CA ALA A 625 11.24 15.26 -20.52
C ALA A 625 10.34 14.46 -19.56
N THR A 626 9.05 14.27 -19.85
CA THR A 626 8.22 13.33 -19.08
C THR A 626 8.54 11.87 -19.42
N GLY A 627 9.24 11.63 -20.52
CA GLY A 627 9.50 10.29 -21.04
C GLY A 627 8.25 9.57 -21.55
N ALA A 628 7.11 10.27 -21.72
CA ALA A 628 5.85 9.67 -22.15
C ALA A 628 5.90 9.15 -23.59
N SER A 629 5.42 7.92 -23.80
CA SER A 629 5.22 7.34 -25.14
C SER A 629 3.77 7.47 -25.62
N TRP A 630 2.83 7.54 -24.68
CA TRP A 630 1.41 7.64 -24.92
C TRP A 630 0.76 8.67 -23.99
N LEU A 631 -0.27 9.35 -24.48
CA LEU A 631 -1.17 10.17 -23.69
C LEU A 631 -2.49 9.45 -23.54
N TYR A 632 -2.96 9.29 -22.30
CA TYR A 632 -4.34 8.91 -21.99
C TYR A 632 -5.14 10.16 -21.69
N VAL A 633 -6.19 10.41 -22.46
CA VAL A 633 -6.97 11.64 -22.37
C VAL A 633 -8.41 11.34 -21.97
N GLN A 634 -8.81 11.95 -20.87
CA GLN A 634 -10.20 12.14 -20.50
C GLN A 634 -10.56 13.61 -20.64
N GLY A 635 -11.51 13.94 -21.50
CA GLY A 635 -11.93 15.33 -21.64
C GLY A 635 -13.20 15.48 -22.43
N ASP A 636 -13.52 16.72 -22.72
CA ASP A 636 -14.52 17.08 -23.71
C ASP A 636 -13.91 17.11 -25.11
N ARG A 637 -14.75 17.44 -26.10
CA ARG A 637 -14.36 17.46 -27.50
C ARG A 637 -13.36 18.57 -27.76
N ALA A 638 -13.49 19.69 -27.05
CA ALA A 638 -12.60 20.83 -27.17
C ALA A 638 -11.17 20.48 -26.75
N LEU A 639 -10.98 19.71 -25.68
CA LEU A 639 -9.64 19.26 -25.29
C LEU A 639 -9.04 18.31 -26.34
N VAL A 640 -9.81 17.35 -26.85
CA VAL A 640 -9.34 16.40 -27.87
C VAL A 640 -8.96 17.12 -29.16
N GLU A 641 -9.80 18.05 -29.65
CA GLU A 641 -9.53 18.86 -30.84
C GLU A 641 -8.32 19.78 -30.64
N ARG A 642 -8.15 20.35 -29.45
CA ARG A 642 -6.94 21.12 -29.12
C ARG A 642 -5.69 20.24 -29.15
N LEU A 643 -5.75 19.02 -28.64
CA LEU A 643 -4.62 18.08 -28.69
C LEU A 643 -4.29 17.61 -30.11
N GLU A 644 -5.29 17.43 -30.96
CA GLU A 644 -5.07 17.16 -32.40
C GLU A 644 -4.34 18.32 -33.09
N SER A 645 -4.56 19.55 -32.63
CA SER A 645 -3.84 20.74 -33.12
C SER A 645 -2.41 20.86 -32.61
N VAL A 646 -2.02 20.08 -31.58
CA VAL A 646 -0.65 20.03 -31.07
C VAL A 646 0.20 19.20 -32.05
N GLY A 647 0.86 19.92 -32.96
CA GLY A 647 1.52 19.40 -34.17
C GLY A 647 2.69 18.46 -33.87
N ARG A 648 2.37 17.20 -33.56
CA ARG A 648 3.20 15.98 -33.47
C ARG A 648 2.48 14.83 -32.76
N LEU A 649 1.34 15.05 -32.14
CA LEU A 649 0.55 13.99 -31.50
C LEU A 649 -0.25 13.21 -32.55
N GLU A 650 -0.09 11.89 -32.57
CA GLU A 650 -0.86 11.01 -33.46
C GLU A 650 -2.04 10.42 -32.71
N LYS A 651 -3.26 10.94 -32.96
CA LYS A 651 -4.48 10.34 -32.44
C LYS A 651 -4.63 8.94 -32.99
N SER A 652 -4.65 7.97 -32.09
CA SER A 652 -4.64 6.55 -32.48
C SER A 652 -5.97 5.85 -32.24
N PHE A 653 -6.79 6.34 -31.29
CA PHE A 653 -8.09 5.76 -30.95
C PHE A 653 -8.99 6.77 -30.25
N GLU A 654 -10.31 6.66 -30.48
CA GLU A 654 -11.36 7.42 -29.80
C GLU A 654 -12.60 6.55 -29.60
N VAL A 655 -13.27 6.70 -28.46
CA VAL A 655 -14.60 6.11 -28.20
C VAL A 655 -15.66 7.21 -28.22
N GLU A 656 -16.59 7.13 -29.17
CA GLU A 656 -17.70 8.09 -29.30
C GLU A 656 -18.64 8.05 -28.08
N GLY A 657 -19.11 9.23 -27.64
CA GLY A 657 -20.14 9.40 -26.59
C GLY A 657 -19.62 9.66 -25.17
N ASN A 658 -18.38 9.27 -24.84
CA ASN A 658 -17.73 9.54 -23.55
C ASN A 658 -16.25 9.93 -23.73
N LEU A 659 -15.95 10.64 -24.83
CA LEU A 659 -14.64 11.16 -25.26
C LEU A 659 -13.45 10.69 -24.39
N ARG A 660 -12.96 9.51 -24.75
CA ARG A 660 -11.69 8.95 -24.32
C ARG A 660 -10.82 8.81 -25.56
N ALA A 661 -9.60 9.30 -25.48
CA ALA A 661 -8.67 9.25 -26.59
C ALA A 661 -7.28 8.84 -26.13
N ALA A 662 -6.56 8.17 -27.03
CA ALA A 662 -5.13 7.93 -26.88
C ALA A 662 -4.36 8.59 -28.02
N PHE A 663 -3.27 9.26 -27.64
CA PHE A 663 -2.34 9.88 -28.57
C PHE A 663 -0.96 9.26 -28.40
N ARG A 664 -0.28 9.00 -29.51
CA ARG A 664 1.12 8.57 -29.50
C ARG A 664 2.02 9.80 -29.46
N VAL A 665 3.04 9.76 -28.61
CA VAL A 665 4.07 10.79 -28.49
C VAL A 665 5.28 10.33 -29.30
N PRO A 666 5.70 11.06 -30.36
CA PRO A 666 6.87 10.68 -31.12
C PRO A 666 8.15 10.89 -30.30
N PRO A 667 9.10 9.94 -30.32
CA PRO A 667 10.36 10.09 -29.62
C PRO A 667 11.15 11.28 -30.20
N ARG A 668 11.83 12.03 -29.33
CA ARG A 668 12.79 13.07 -29.73
C ARG A 668 14.19 12.66 -29.32
N THR A 669 15.16 12.94 -30.20
CA THR A 669 16.57 12.71 -29.93
C THR A 669 17.32 14.02 -30.15
N SER A 670 18.18 14.38 -29.21
CA SER A 670 18.95 15.62 -29.23
C SER A 670 20.37 15.32 -29.74
N PRO A 671 20.98 16.22 -30.53
CA PRO A 671 22.42 16.18 -30.75
C PRO A 671 23.16 16.56 -29.45
N PRO A 672 24.46 16.25 -29.35
CA PRO A 672 25.26 16.63 -28.19
C PRO A 672 25.12 18.11 -27.83
N ALA A 673 25.01 18.40 -26.53
CA ALA A 673 24.83 19.76 -26.02
C ALA A 673 25.99 20.67 -26.47
N PRO A 674 25.71 21.87 -27.01
CA PRO A 674 26.73 22.79 -27.48
C PRO A 674 27.51 23.40 -26.32
N ALA A 675 28.80 23.67 -26.55
CA ALA A 675 29.64 24.40 -25.60
C ALA A 675 29.53 25.92 -25.82
N GLY A 676 29.79 26.70 -24.77
CA GLY A 676 29.87 28.16 -24.85
C GLY A 676 28.51 28.88 -24.84
N LEU A 677 27.42 28.22 -24.47
CA LEU A 677 26.18 28.90 -24.12
C LEU A 677 26.21 29.38 -22.66
N ARG A 678 25.62 30.55 -22.40
CA ARG A 678 25.35 31.05 -21.05
C ARG A 678 23.99 31.71 -20.97
N VAL A 679 23.40 31.72 -19.77
CA VAL A 679 22.24 32.56 -19.46
C VAL A 679 22.75 33.94 -19.08
N THR A 680 22.22 34.99 -19.73
CA THR A 680 22.60 36.38 -19.42
C THR A 680 21.53 37.13 -18.66
N ARG A 681 20.27 36.73 -18.83
CA ARG A 681 19.12 37.37 -18.18
C ARG A 681 17.98 36.37 -18.00
N VAL A 682 17.32 36.44 -16.86
CA VAL A 682 16.07 35.74 -16.56
C VAL A 682 15.02 36.79 -16.23
N VAL A 683 13.84 36.69 -16.85
CA VAL A 683 12.67 37.52 -16.56
C VAL A 683 11.69 36.66 -15.77
N LEU A 684 11.63 36.89 -14.46
CA LEU A 684 10.76 36.15 -13.55
C LEU A 684 9.33 36.72 -13.56
N PRO A 685 8.31 35.87 -13.37
CA PRO A 685 6.98 36.34 -12.96
C PRO A 685 7.06 37.03 -11.58
N ASP A 686 6.05 37.86 -11.28
CA ASP A 686 5.91 38.48 -9.96
C ASP A 686 5.77 37.39 -8.88
N SER A 687 6.64 37.45 -7.86
CA SER A 687 6.62 36.52 -6.72
C SER A 687 5.29 36.56 -5.97
N GLU A 688 4.56 37.69 -6.01
CA GLU A 688 3.25 37.82 -5.39
C GLU A 688 2.20 36.90 -6.01
N TRP A 689 2.35 36.55 -7.30
CA TRP A 689 1.38 35.73 -8.02
C TRP A 689 1.54 34.23 -7.81
N LEU A 690 2.67 33.78 -7.23
CA LEU A 690 3.09 32.39 -7.27
C LEU A 690 2.39 31.52 -6.23
N GLN A 691 2.00 30.33 -6.68
CA GLN A 691 1.69 29.16 -5.86
C GLN A 691 2.24 27.89 -6.54
N SER A 692 2.44 26.86 -5.74
CA SER A 692 2.90 25.54 -6.20
C SER A 692 1.98 24.92 -7.25
N GLU A 693 2.58 24.15 -8.17
CA GLU A 693 1.89 23.39 -9.23
C GLU A 693 1.06 24.22 -10.23
N VAL A 694 1.37 25.51 -10.34
CA VAL A 694 0.86 26.39 -11.40
C VAL A 694 2.03 26.81 -12.28
N ALA A 695 1.84 26.72 -13.61
CA ALA A 695 2.87 27.10 -14.57
C ALA A 695 2.72 28.59 -14.94
N TYR A 696 3.74 29.39 -14.59
CA TYR A 696 3.81 30.82 -14.88
C TYR A 696 4.79 31.11 -16.02
N PRO A 697 4.46 32.02 -16.94
CA PRO A 697 5.38 32.40 -18.01
C PRO A 697 6.70 32.96 -17.44
N LEU A 698 7.81 32.48 -17.98
CA LEU A 698 9.16 32.95 -17.70
C LEU A 698 9.88 33.16 -19.03
N ALA A 699 10.84 34.08 -19.10
CA ALA A 699 11.71 34.19 -20.28
C ALA A 699 13.19 34.13 -19.87
N VAL A 700 13.98 33.36 -20.61
CA VAL A 700 15.42 33.24 -20.40
C VAL A 700 16.16 33.69 -21.65
N VAL A 701 17.20 34.50 -21.49
CA VAL A 701 18.05 34.97 -22.59
C VAL A 701 19.33 34.18 -22.58
N LEU A 702 19.55 33.40 -23.64
CA LEU A 702 20.76 32.63 -23.86
C LEU A 702 21.69 33.39 -24.81
N GLN A 703 22.98 33.46 -24.49
CA GLN A 703 24.02 34.03 -25.33
C GLN A 703 25.01 32.95 -25.78
N ASN A 704 25.45 33.02 -27.03
CA ASN A 704 26.53 32.20 -27.56
C ASN A 704 27.88 32.93 -27.42
N ASP A 705 28.67 32.52 -26.42
CA ASP A 705 30.04 33.01 -26.19
C ASP A 705 31.09 32.23 -27.00
N SER A 706 30.67 31.20 -27.74
CA SER A 706 31.59 30.41 -28.57
C SER A 706 31.96 31.13 -29.88
N ARG A 707 33.05 30.69 -30.52
CA ARG A 707 33.47 31.19 -31.84
C ARG A 707 32.69 30.56 -33.00
N ALA A 708 31.85 29.56 -32.73
CA ALA A 708 31.08 28.85 -33.73
C ALA A 708 29.59 29.19 -33.62
N ARG A 709 28.85 29.09 -34.74
CA ARG A 709 27.40 29.18 -34.70
C ARG A 709 26.84 27.98 -33.95
N VAL A 710 25.92 28.21 -33.02
CA VAL A 710 25.18 27.14 -32.33
C VAL A 710 23.85 26.95 -33.04
N SER A 711 23.70 25.80 -33.70
CA SER A 711 22.40 25.32 -34.20
C SER A 711 22.09 24.01 -33.47
N TRP A 712 21.18 24.07 -32.52
CA TRP A 712 20.93 22.97 -31.60
C TRP A 712 19.45 22.85 -31.25
N GLU A 713 18.98 21.62 -31.11
CA GLU A 713 17.61 21.32 -30.71
C GLU A 713 17.65 20.22 -29.65
N GLY A 714 17.20 20.53 -28.43
CA GLY A 714 17.31 19.62 -27.29
C GLY A 714 16.65 20.18 -26.03
N LEU A 715 16.97 19.59 -24.88
CA LEU A 715 16.34 19.94 -23.60
C LEU A 715 17.08 21.07 -22.89
N LEU A 716 16.42 22.21 -22.70
CA LEU A 716 16.83 23.26 -21.78
C LEU A 716 16.10 23.05 -20.44
N GLY A 717 16.87 22.85 -19.39
CA GLY A 717 16.38 22.58 -18.05
C GLY A 717 16.53 23.76 -17.08
N LEU A 718 15.56 23.88 -16.19
CA LEU A 718 15.57 24.75 -15.01
C LEU A 718 15.51 23.87 -13.76
N GLU A 719 16.49 24.06 -12.89
CA GLU A 719 16.60 23.42 -11.58
C GLU A 719 16.40 24.46 -10.47
N LEU A 720 15.66 24.10 -9.43
CA LEU A 720 15.38 24.97 -8.30
C LEU A 720 16.12 24.43 -7.08
N LEU A 721 17.30 25.00 -6.82
CA LEU A 721 18.20 24.56 -5.76
C LEU A 721 17.81 25.25 -4.44
N PRO A 722 17.37 24.50 -3.42
CA PRO A 722 16.93 25.14 -2.19
C PRO A 722 18.12 25.74 -1.43
N LEU A 723 17.97 26.98 -0.96
CA LEU A 723 19.02 27.65 -0.17
C LEU A 723 19.12 27.10 1.26
N ARG A 724 18.12 26.33 1.69
CA ARG A 724 18.08 25.62 2.97
C ARG A 724 17.82 24.13 2.73
N PRO A 725 18.40 23.23 3.52
CA PRO A 725 18.13 21.80 3.38
C PRO A 725 16.63 21.49 3.50
N ILE A 726 16.07 20.77 2.52
CA ILE A 726 14.69 20.30 2.54
C ILE A 726 14.68 18.80 2.91
N PRO A 727 13.76 18.34 3.78
CA PRO A 727 13.71 16.94 4.22
C PRO A 727 13.37 15.89 3.14
N THR A 728 12.79 16.28 2.01
CA THR A 728 12.20 15.41 0.98
C THR A 728 12.90 15.55 -0.37
N GLY A 729 14.24 15.63 -0.36
CA GLY A 729 15.01 15.74 -1.59
C GLY A 729 14.90 17.11 -2.29
N GLU A 730 15.56 17.19 -3.45
CA GLU A 730 15.56 18.37 -4.31
C GLU A 730 14.31 18.38 -5.21
N PRO A 731 13.72 19.57 -5.50
CA PRO A 731 12.60 19.66 -6.43
C PRO A 731 12.96 19.10 -7.81
N GLU A 732 12.03 18.39 -8.45
CA GLU A 732 12.25 17.93 -9.82
C GLU A 732 12.45 19.11 -10.78
N PRO A 733 13.40 19.01 -11.73
CA PRO A 733 13.65 20.06 -12.69
C PRO A 733 12.55 20.14 -13.76
N LEU A 734 12.31 21.35 -14.27
CA LEU A 734 11.48 21.56 -15.46
C LEU A 734 12.38 21.59 -16.70
N SER A 735 12.13 20.71 -17.67
CA SER A 735 12.89 20.72 -18.93
C SER A 735 12.00 20.89 -20.15
N LEU A 736 12.30 21.88 -21.00
CA LEU A 736 11.58 22.11 -22.24
C LEU A 736 12.48 21.84 -23.44
N TRP A 737 11.90 21.24 -24.47
CA TRP A 737 12.53 21.09 -25.76
C TRP A 737 12.59 22.44 -26.50
N VAL A 738 13.79 22.91 -26.80
CA VAL A 738 14.02 24.23 -27.41
C VAL A 738 14.86 24.10 -28.67
N ARG A 739 14.67 25.04 -29.60
CA ARG A 739 15.51 25.20 -30.78
C ARG A 739 16.29 26.50 -30.69
N LEU A 740 17.61 26.38 -30.76
CA LEU A 740 18.55 27.47 -30.69
C LEU A 740 19.25 27.63 -32.03
N ASP A 741 19.35 28.86 -32.51
CA ASP A 741 20.12 29.22 -33.69
C ASP A 741 20.80 30.57 -33.46
N LEU A 742 22.04 30.52 -32.99
CA LEU A 742 22.78 31.67 -32.47
C LEU A 742 24.16 31.80 -33.15
N ALA A 743 24.41 32.91 -33.83
CA ALA A 743 25.75 33.28 -34.27
C ALA A 743 26.67 33.59 -33.06
N PRO A 744 28.01 33.59 -33.25
CA PRO A 744 28.94 34.04 -32.21
C PRO A 744 28.58 35.43 -31.67
N GLY A 745 28.43 35.55 -30.36
CA GLY A 745 28.06 36.78 -29.65
C GLY A 745 26.55 37.10 -29.63
N GLU A 746 25.73 36.38 -30.39
CA GLU A 746 24.29 36.61 -30.47
C GLU A 746 23.56 36.12 -29.21
N SER A 747 22.41 36.72 -28.93
CA SER A 747 21.52 36.31 -27.84
C SER A 747 20.10 36.02 -28.35
N GLN A 748 19.45 35.00 -27.79
CA GLN A 748 18.08 34.60 -28.13
C GLN A 748 17.27 34.53 -26.84
N ALA A 749 16.13 35.22 -26.82
CA ALA A 749 15.13 35.05 -25.78
C ALA A 749 14.34 33.78 -26.05
N VAL A 750 14.26 32.91 -25.04
CA VAL A 750 13.54 31.64 -25.09
C VAL A 750 12.37 31.73 -24.12
N PRO A 751 11.11 31.68 -24.61
CA PRO A 751 9.94 31.54 -23.76
C PRO A 751 10.01 30.23 -22.99
N PHE A 752 9.79 30.29 -21.68
CA PHE A 752 9.92 29.19 -20.75
C PHE A 752 8.80 29.26 -19.70
N TRP A 753 8.81 28.36 -18.73
CA TRP A 753 7.84 28.34 -17.63
C TRP A 753 8.55 28.27 -16.27
N LEU A 754 7.90 28.78 -15.24
CA LEU A 754 8.25 28.54 -13.85
C LEU A 754 7.09 27.77 -13.21
N VAL A 755 7.40 26.61 -12.62
CA VAL A 755 6.47 25.90 -11.74
C VAL A 755 7.07 25.94 -10.34
N PRO A 756 6.50 26.71 -9.39
CA PRO A 756 7.00 26.76 -8.03
C PRO A 756 6.97 25.36 -7.38
N PRO A 757 7.98 24.99 -6.57
CA PRO A 757 8.06 23.69 -5.88
C PRO A 757 6.89 23.44 -4.93
N LEU A 758 6.81 22.25 -4.31
CA LEU A 758 5.77 21.95 -3.31
C LEU A 758 6.09 22.50 -1.90
N VAL A 759 7.37 22.77 -1.65
CA VAL A 759 7.86 23.32 -0.39
C VAL A 759 8.09 24.81 -0.59
N GLU A 760 7.53 25.64 0.29
CA GLU A 760 7.66 27.10 0.23
C GLU A 760 8.96 27.54 0.92
N GLU A 761 9.99 27.88 0.14
CA GLU A 761 11.30 28.33 0.63
C GLU A 761 11.94 29.29 -0.40
N GLU A 762 13.19 29.71 -0.12
CA GLU A 762 14.03 30.42 -1.08
C GLU A 762 14.88 29.45 -1.93
N TYR A 763 14.87 29.68 -3.23
CA TYR A 763 15.54 28.83 -4.22
C TYR A 763 16.50 29.64 -5.09
N SER A 764 17.66 29.06 -5.40
CA SER A 764 18.51 29.54 -6.49
C SER A 764 18.13 28.84 -7.80
N LEU A 765 18.11 29.59 -8.90
CA LEU A 765 17.79 29.06 -10.22
C LEU A 765 19.06 28.55 -10.91
N GLY A 766 19.14 27.23 -11.08
CA GLY A 766 20.14 26.56 -11.90
C GLY A 766 19.61 26.30 -13.31
N TRP A 767 20.46 26.40 -14.32
CA TRP A 767 20.11 26.12 -15.71
C TRP A 767 21.04 25.05 -16.27
N PHE A 768 20.52 24.17 -17.12
CA PHE A 768 21.32 23.09 -17.71
C PHE A 768 20.86 22.71 -19.12
N LEU A 769 21.71 21.99 -19.84
CA LEU A 769 21.39 21.39 -21.14
C LEU A 769 21.39 19.87 -21.02
N GLU A 770 20.28 19.24 -21.43
CA GLU A 770 20.02 17.79 -21.36
C GLU A 770 19.94 17.21 -19.94
N SER A 771 20.86 17.56 -19.05
CA SER A 771 20.91 17.03 -17.68
C SER A 771 21.60 18.00 -16.70
N PRO A 772 21.23 18.02 -15.40
CA PRO A 772 21.87 18.88 -14.39
C PRO A 772 23.39 18.78 -14.30
N GLN A 773 24.00 17.64 -14.68
CA GLN A 773 25.47 17.51 -14.71
C GLN A 773 26.14 18.34 -15.82
N ARG A 774 25.37 19.03 -16.66
CA ARG A 774 25.84 19.98 -17.68
C ARG A 774 25.25 21.37 -17.42
N PRO A 775 25.68 22.03 -16.34
CA PRO A 775 25.15 23.33 -15.96
C PRO A 775 25.56 24.41 -16.96
N LEU A 776 24.68 25.38 -17.15
CA LEU A 776 24.93 26.61 -17.88
C LEU A 776 25.37 27.70 -16.90
N PRO A 777 26.44 28.46 -17.21
CA PRO A 777 26.74 29.68 -16.49
C PRO A 777 25.53 30.62 -16.51
N SER A 778 25.12 31.14 -15.35
CA SER A 778 23.94 31.99 -15.21
C SER A 778 24.13 33.04 -14.11
N PRO A 779 23.42 34.18 -14.18
CA PRO A 779 23.42 35.16 -13.10
C PRO A 779 22.76 34.58 -11.85
N ALA A 780 23.28 34.92 -10.67
CA ALA A 780 22.67 34.57 -9.40
C ALA A 780 21.24 35.14 -9.35
N THR A 781 20.26 34.25 -9.52
CA THR A 781 18.84 34.58 -9.54
C THR A 781 18.17 33.75 -8.47
N THR A 782 17.43 34.40 -7.58
CA THR A 782 16.72 33.77 -6.48
C THR A 782 15.22 33.91 -6.66
N LEU A 783 14.50 32.85 -6.28
CA LEU A 783 13.06 32.81 -6.22
C LEU A 783 12.64 32.63 -4.76
N SER A 784 11.76 33.50 -4.28
CA SER A 784 11.11 33.35 -2.98
C SER A 784 9.60 33.47 -3.19
N TYR A 785 8.83 32.55 -2.61
CA TYR A 785 7.39 32.65 -2.58
C TYR A 785 6.84 31.95 -1.33
N SER A 786 5.74 32.46 -0.80
CA SER A 786 4.96 31.76 0.23
C SER A 786 3.47 32.03 0.01
N PHE A 787 2.69 30.98 -0.28
CA PHE A 787 1.25 31.07 -0.31
C PHE A 787 0.69 31.09 1.12
N LEU A 788 1.26 30.31 2.05
CA LEU A 788 0.77 30.25 3.43
C LEU A 788 0.89 31.59 4.15
N GLU A 789 2.02 32.29 4.00
CA GLU A 789 2.21 33.61 4.59
C GLU A 789 1.18 34.61 4.05
N LYS A 790 0.99 34.64 2.72
CA LYS A 790 0.04 35.55 2.06
C LYS A 790 -1.41 35.24 2.43
N ALA A 791 -1.79 33.96 2.38
CA ALA A 791 -3.14 33.53 2.75
C ALA A 791 -3.42 33.78 4.24
N GLY A 792 -2.40 33.67 5.11
CA GLY A 792 -2.51 33.98 6.54
C GLY A 792 -2.70 35.46 6.86
N ARG A 793 -2.50 36.37 5.89
CA ARG A 793 -2.81 37.80 6.03
C ARG A 793 -4.28 38.12 5.72
N LEU A 794 -5.05 37.16 5.21
CA LEU A 794 -6.46 37.33 4.94
C LEU A 794 -7.27 37.15 6.22
N GLU A 795 -8.19 38.07 6.46
CA GLU A 795 -9.07 38.07 7.62
C GLU A 795 -10.53 38.06 7.20
N ILE A 796 -11.35 37.29 7.92
CA ILE A 796 -12.80 37.37 7.82
C ILE A 796 -13.23 38.57 8.67
N VAL A 797 -13.59 39.66 8.00
CA VAL A 797 -14.08 40.89 8.64
C VAL A 797 -15.55 40.74 9.04
N ARG A 798 -16.31 39.97 8.26
CA ARG A 798 -17.72 39.70 8.55
C ARG A 798 -18.15 38.36 7.96
N ASP A 799 -18.97 37.62 8.70
CA ASP A 799 -19.64 36.39 8.27
C ASP A 799 -21.14 36.64 8.37
N GLU A 800 -21.79 36.97 7.26
CA GLU A 800 -23.20 37.33 7.22
C GLU A 800 -24.06 36.15 6.78
N LEU A 801 -24.86 35.62 7.70
CA LEU A 801 -25.87 34.60 7.43
C LEU A 801 -27.04 35.22 6.67
N LEU A 802 -27.16 34.93 5.37
CA LEU A 802 -28.23 35.45 4.52
C LEU A 802 -29.53 34.67 4.73
N ARG A 803 -29.46 33.34 4.74
CA ARG A 803 -30.64 32.47 4.81
C ARG A 803 -30.29 31.13 5.45
N ARG A 804 -31.21 30.61 6.26
CA ARG A 804 -31.14 29.25 6.80
C ARG A 804 -32.37 28.45 6.38
N GLU A 805 -32.13 27.33 5.72
CA GLU A 805 -33.15 26.36 5.30
C GLU A 805 -32.91 25.04 6.04
N GLY A 806 -33.52 24.90 7.23
CA GLY A 806 -33.26 23.77 8.12
C GLY A 806 -31.80 23.75 8.59
N LEU A 807 -31.04 22.78 8.06
CA LEU A 807 -29.62 22.57 8.34
C LEU A 807 -28.68 23.25 7.34
N THR A 808 -29.21 23.69 6.21
CA THR A 808 -28.41 24.38 5.20
C THR A 808 -28.36 25.88 5.51
N VAL A 809 -27.15 26.41 5.53
CA VAL A 809 -26.79 27.79 5.81
C VAL A 809 -26.24 28.41 4.53
N HIS A 810 -26.83 29.50 4.09
CA HIS A 810 -26.35 30.36 3.02
C HIS A 810 -25.78 31.63 3.65
N GLY A 811 -24.50 31.90 3.41
CA GLY A 811 -23.83 33.08 3.95
C GLY A 811 -22.93 33.75 2.94
N VAL A 812 -22.43 34.93 3.31
CA VAL A 812 -21.41 35.68 2.60
C VAL A 812 -20.28 35.99 3.57
N LEU A 813 -19.07 35.60 3.19
CA LEU A 813 -17.84 35.99 3.90
C LEU A 813 -17.32 37.28 3.29
N GLN A 814 -17.12 38.29 4.13
CA GLN A 814 -16.39 39.48 3.77
C GLN A 814 -14.93 39.29 4.18
N VAL A 815 -14.08 39.06 3.20
CA VAL A 815 -12.64 38.82 3.39
C VAL A 815 -11.87 40.08 3.01
N ALA A 816 -10.97 40.52 3.88
CA ALA A 816 -10.07 41.65 3.63
C ALA A 816 -8.61 41.25 3.81
N GLY A 817 -7.71 42.05 3.25
CA GLY A 817 -6.27 41.83 3.23
C GLY A 817 -5.69 42.08 1.85
N GLU A 818 -4.37 41.96 1.69
CA GLU A 818 -3.71 41.97 0.38
C GLU A 818 -3.43 40.54 -0.06
N PHE A 819 -3.96 40.14 -1.22
CA PHE A 819 -3.77 38.79 -1.75
C PHE A 819 -3.86 38.79 -3.28
N ARG A 820 -2.74 38.49 -3.95
CA ARG A 820 -2.61 38.52 -5.42
C ARG A 820 -2.17 37.18 -6.04
N VAL A 821 -2.27 36.08 -5.31
CA VAL A 821 -1.87 34.75 -5.82
C VAL A 821 -2.79 34.35 -6.98
N ARG A 822 -2.20 33.97 -8.11
CA ARG A 822 -2.92 33.56 -9.32
C ARG A 822 -2.98 32.05 -9.46
N GLY A 823 -4.04 31.56 -10.09
CA GLY A 823 -4.28 30.13 -10.34
C GLY A 823 -5.46 29.60 -9.52
N PRO A 824 -5.79 28.30 -9.67
CA PRO A 824 -6.96 27.72 -9.01
C PRO A 824 -6.83 27.78 -7.49
N LEU A 825 -7.84 28.32 -6.82
CA LEU A 825 -7.95 28.32 -5.37
C LEU A 825 -9.23 27.61 -4.96
N THR A 826 -9.29 27.17 -3.71
CA THR A 826 -10.51 26.61 -3.11
C THR A 826 -10.72 27.24 -1.74
N LEU A 827 -11.93 27.76 -1.51
CA LEU A 827 -12.40 28.07 -0.17
C LEU A 827 -13.03 26.81 0.42
N GLY A 828 -12.43 26.25 1.45
CA GLY A 828 -12.96 25.12 2.20
C GLY A 828 -13.48 25.53 3.57
N TRP A 829 -14.39 24.74 4.13
CA TRP A 829 -14.80 24.90 5.53
C TRP A 829 -14.87 23.57 6.27
N ARG A 830 -14.53 23.63 7.55
CA ARG A 830 -14.66 22.53 8.50
C ARG A 830 -15.67 22.87 9.58
N ILE A 831 -16.44 21.88 9.97
CA ILE A 831 -17.44 21.98 11.02
C ILE A 831 -16.73 21.66 12.33
N TRP A 832 -16.56 22.68 13.17
CA TRP A 832 -16.04 22.57 14.52
C TRP A 832 -17.18 22.28 15.49
N ASP A 833 -17.07 21.17 16.23
CA ASP A 833 -17.99 20.80 17.29
C ASP A 833 -17.59 21.51 18.59
N LEU A 834 -18.44 22.41 19.07
CA LEU A 834 -18.17 23.23 20.26
C LEU A 834 -18.15 22.39 21.55
N GLU A 835 -18.88 21.28 21.60
CA GLU A 835 -18.96 20.40 22.77
C GLU A 835 -17.76 19.43 22.82
N GLU A 836 -17.47 18.78 21.69
CA GLU A 836 -16.38 17.80 21.59
C GLU A 836 -15.00 18.45 21.39
N LYS A 837 -14.97 19.76 21.11
CA LYS A 837 -13.76 20.55 20.84
C LYS A 837 -12.88 19.92 19.76
N ARG A 838 -13.49 19.53 18.64
CA ARG A 838 -12.79 18.93 17.49
C ARG A 838 -13.51 19.22 16.17
N HIS A 839 -12.79 19.14 15.06
CA HIS A 839 -13.42 19.13 13.74
C HIS A 839 -14.11 17.79 13.47
N HIS A 840 -15.23 17.85 12.74
CA HIS A 840 -15.92 16.66 12.24
C HIS A 840 -15.06 15.89 11.24
N THR A 841 -14.41 16.62 10.32
CA THR A 841 -13.40 16.09 9.41
C THR A 841 -12.02 16.63 9.80
N PRO A 842 -11.11 15.81 10.37
CA PRO A 842 -9.77 16.28 10.72
C PRO A 842 -8.88 16.54 9.49
N TYR A 843 -9.24 15.99 8.32
CA TYR A 843 -8.58 16.18 7.03
C TYR A 843 -9.63 16.39 5.95
N GLY A 844 -9.32 17.25 4.97
CA GLY A 844 -10.28 17.68 3.96
C GLY A 844 -11.25 18.73 4.48
N PHE A 845 -12.37 18.90 3.77
CA PHE A 845 -13.39 19.89 4.11
C PHE A 845 -14.78 19.24 4.17
N ASP A 846 -15.62 19.70 5.09
CA ASP A 846 -17.05 19.34 5.13
C ASP A 846 -17.80 19.95 3.94
N GLY A 847 -17.26 21.02 3.35
CA GLY A 847 -17.64 21.53 2.04
C GLY A 847 -16.60 22.49 1.48
N SER A 848 -16.64 22.71 0.17
CA SER A 848 -15.66 23.55 -0.51
C SER A 848 -16.22 24.19 -1.78
N LEU A 849 -15.65 25.33 -2.16
CA LEU A 849 -16.01 26.11 -3.33
C LEU A 849 -14.74 26.49 -4.12
N PRO A 850 -14.65 26.21 -5.43
CA PRO A 850 -13.62 26.78 -6.29
C PRO A 850 -13.70 28.31 -6.30
N LEU A 851 -12.56 28.97 -6.19
CA LEU A 851 -12.48 30.42 -6.03
C LEU A 851 -11.39 30.98 -6.94
N GLU A 852 -11.67 32.16 -7.50
CA GLU A 852 -10.64 33.08 -8.00
C GLU A 852 -10.66 34.28 -7.06
N LEU A 853 -9.51 34.61 -6.48
CA LEU A 853 -9.41 35.64 -5.46
C LEU A 853 -8.21 36.54 -5.71
N GLU A 854 -8.50 37.82 -5.91
CA GLU A 854 -7.52 38.90 -5.94
C GLU A 854 -8.09 40.04 -5.09
N ILE A 855 -7.38 40.40 -4.01
CA ILE A 855 -7.76 41.47 -3.08
C ILE A 855 -6.62 42.47 -3.02
N GLU A 856 -6.91 43.70 -3.40
CA GLU A 856 -5.98 44.82 -3.27
C GLU A 856 -5.98 45.34 -1.83
N ALA A 857 -4.88 45.98 -1.42
CA ALA A 857 -4.77 46.52 -0.07
C ALA A 857 -5.90 47.52 0.23
N GLY A 858 -6.71 47.22 1.24
CA GLY A 858 -7.87 48.04 1.64
C GLY A 858 -9.21 47.62 1.03
N ASP A 859 -9.21 46.69 0.07
CA ASP A 859 -10.43 46.13 -0.49
C ASP A 859 -11.03 45.03 0.41
N VAL A 860 -12.34 44.83 0.25
CA VAL A 860 -13.10 43.74 0.86
C VAL A 860 -13.79 42.96 -0.26
N LYS A 861 -13.67 41.63 -0.24
CA LYS A 861 -14.36 40.75 -1.19
C LYS A 861 -15.45 39.95 -0.48
N ASP A 862 -16.63 39.96 -1.09
CA ASP A 862 -17.76 39.14 -0.69
C ASP A 862 -17.66 37.77 -1.37
N ILE A 863 -17.57 36.70 -0.57
CA ILE A 863 -17.50 35.31 -1.04
C ILE A 863 -18.74 34.56 -0.55
N PRO A 864 -19.70 34.23 -1.45
CA PRO A 864 -20.88 33.47 -1.06
C PRO A 864 -20.52 32.02 -0.78
N TYR A 865 -21.14 31.42 0.24
CA TYR A 865 -20.96 30.01 0.56
C TYR A 865 -22.28 29.35 0.98
N VAL A 866 -22.33 28.02 0.82
CA VAL A 866 -23.47 27.18 1.23
C VAL A 866 -22.94 25.99 2.01
N ALA A 867 -23.30 25.88 3.29
CA ALA A 867 -22.84 24.82 4.18
C ALA A 867 -24.02 24.09 4.82
N THR A 868 -23.90 22.79 5.05
CA THR A 868 -24.91 22.01 5.79
C THR A 868 -24.35 21.63 7.16
N LEU A 869 -25.05 22.03 8.23
CA LEU A 869 -24.65 21.77 9.61
C LEU A 869 -25.38 20.55 10.20
N PRO A 870 -24.78 19.77 11.11
CA PRO A 870 -25.49 18.70 11.81
C PRO A 870 -26.49 19.25 12.83
N GLU A 871 -27.43 18.41 13.29
CA GLU A 871 -28.32 18.76 14.40
C GLU A 871 -27.68 18.48 15.78
N PRO A 872 -27.87 19.37 16.77
CA PRO A 872 -28.45 20.71 16.67
C PRO A 872 -27.43 21.72 16.12
N ALA A 873 -27.84 22.60 15.21
CA ALA A 873 -26.88 23.47 14.50
C ALA A 873 -26.14 24.44 15.44
N GLU A 874 -26.73 24.84 16.58
CA GLU A 874 -26.08 25.75 17.53
C GLU A 874 -24.81 25.16 18.17
N ARG A 875 -24.65 23.83 18.12
CA ARG A 875 -23.45 23.12 18.62
C ARG A 875 -22.24 23.31 17.71
N TYR A 876 -22.44 23.79 16.48
CA TYR A 876 -21.40 23.75 15.46
C TYR A 876 -21.00 25.14 14.95
N ARG A 877 -19.70 25.32 14.70
CA ARG A 877 -19.11 26.52 14.08
C ARG A 877 -18.44 26.16 12.77
N LEU A 878 -18.50 27.04 11.78
CA LEU A 878 -17.74 26.90 10.53
C LEU A 878 -16.38 27.60 10.67
N ASP A 879 -15.30 26.85 10.49
CA ASP A 879 -13.96 27.39 10.31
C ASP A 879 -13.61 27.34 8.82
N PHE A 880 -13.18 28.47 8.25
CA PHE A 880 -12.89 28.58 6.83
C PHE A 880 -11.38 28.53 6.57
N PHE A 881 -11.03 27.97 5.43
CA PHE A 881 -9.65 27.75 5.01
C PHE A 881 -9.52 28.11 3.53
N LEU A 882 -8.47 28.84 3.19
CA LEU A 882 -8.06 29.00 1.80
C LEU A 882 -7.08 27.89 1.45
N ARG A 883 -7.33 27.19 0.35
CA ARG A 883 -6.50 26.08 -0.13
C ARG A 883 -5.91 26.39 -1.50
N SER A 884 -4.60 26.24 -1.64
CA SER A 884 -3.88 26.34 -2.92
C SER A 884 -4.20 25.16 -3.84
N ARG A 885 -3.74 25.22 -5.09
CA ARG A 885 -3.76 24.08 -6.00
C ARG A 885 -3.06 22.85 -5.41
N SER A 886 -1.89 23.04 -4.78
CA SER A 886 -1.11 21.96 -4.15
C SER A 886 -1.71 21.40 -2.87
N GLY A 887 -2.84 21.92 -2.41
CA GLY A 887 -3.48 21.44 -1.20
C GLY A 887 -2.91 22.03 0.10
N LEU A 888 -2.04 23.04 0.01
CA LEU A 888 -1.65 23.83 1.18
C LEU A 888 -2.86 24.61 1.67
N GLU A 889 -3.14 24.51 2.97
CA GLU A 889 -4.31 25.10 3.60
C GLU A 889 -3.87 26.17 4.60
N SER A 890 -4.43 27.37 4.49
CA SER A 890 -4.32 28.43 5.49
C SER A 890 -5.69 28.70 6.10
N LYS A 891 -5.79 28.70 7.44
CA LYS A 891 -7.02 29.05 8.13
C LYS A 891 -7.25 30.57 8.01
N LEU A 892 -8.46 30.96 7.65
CA LEU A 892 -8.85 32.36 7.66
C LEU A 892 -9.26 32.74 9.09
N GLU A 893 -8.54 33.70 9.67
CA GLU A 893 -8.83 34.16 11.03
C GLU A 893 -10.06 35.07 11.05
N ARG A 894 -10.89 34.93 12.08
CA ARG A 894 -12.05 35.81 12.31
C ARG A 894 -11.60 36.96 13.21
N ARG A 895 -11.88 38.19 12.80
CA ARG A 895 -11.56 39.39 13.57
C ARG A 895 -12.51 39.61 14.75
#